data_AF-A0A2B4RK42-F1
#
_entry.id   AF-A0A2B4RK42-F1
#
_cell.length_a   1.000
_cell.length_b   1.000
_cell.length_c   1.000
_cell.angle_alpha   90.00
_cell.angle_beta   90.00
_cell.angle_gamma   90.00
#
_symmetry.space_group_name_H-M   'P 1'
#
loop_
_entity.id
_entity.type
_entity.pdbx_description
1 polymer ?
#
loop_
_entity_poly.entity_id
_entity_poly.type
_entity_poly.pdbx_seq_one_letter_code
_entity_poly.pdbx_strand_id
1 'polypeptide(L)'
;MPEDNYLECINAIAETMKGTKWVGEWYECSNLKCRHPYFIGECSKPMEKSTCPDCGRLLGGEQHKFSEQSKVSIREDRTKTGHALGEPGSRSTHAEPQRDMPPIVCSLLRIIMHSAMVMGASRNPQAISELFAPPCPSRSVESVGQFLWQHLQRDLDVLGRALGCSVDDAALTVHLALQRMILLNGGRAAKAHHDMRLQTRRSRRSWEKDFCSKILVPVITRLDERLQNALKLLMEDEKFGRDPLVRQLYEFDEQEEDLSEGVRPMSRALWKYRQHITIEGLSSSFQREVLSGGEQEYKVLEAFLKQEHKLRFVQFLPDVIRLQRLLLDRFHRRIDKTEAEKYTISAFLNHLCEESLKEEYTSLFHSFKYAWNSCKSFLGDQGRLSVPQDLCNTPMDNDCAIAMVLPCATGLGVCSTSLTYFLVNANNESLGAYRSAANQDSPLERIAVSEATLSHLIAYDPERDLLPLILTHCNYSLEVGQETLVHYDWAALERQLIDRLFRGRPFIEFKEERFVFSRDTRDEAVFSSLAGKIPQESISRVIESQIIVDLRSSLPDVCSVMSSLDIAIGFLASSGGQSKKPLKLYLHEVLKLPKDRGLKSPTAEQHCNLSHTVALWRLMALERAKINSRNEQEPFEQLSDAFKKKLSTKEQTTLSRVLRKIDMDIFLPQLLQIILLNVKKDGETISTMSFGEYLDLCFPERGLEQIPGAANIPDCIKMMHLKAVWNAAVHLSDDFHRDRQAQATGANF
;
A
#
# COMPACT_ATOMS: atom_id res chain seq x y z
N MET A 1 -4.83 -12.47 -16.86
CA MET A 1 -4.41 -11.10 -16.49
C MET A 1 -5.09 -10.70 -15.19
N PRO A 2 -4.49 -9.79 -14.40
CA PRO A 2 -5.10 -9.21 -13.21
C PRO A 2 -6.44 -8.54 -13.53
N GLU A 3 -7.33 -8.47 -12.55
CA GLU A 3 -8.69 -7.94 -12.68
C GLU A 3 -9.05 -7.12 -11.45
N ASP A 4 -9.80 -6.02 -11.65
CA ASP A 4 -10.33 -5.23 -10.54
C ASP A 4 -11.51 -5.96 -9.89
N ASN A 5 -11.35 -6.24 -8.59
CA ASN A 5 -12.33 -6.96 -7.78
C ASN A 5 -13.40 -6.02 -7.18
N TYR A 6 -13.31 -4.69 -7.39
CA TYR A 6 -14.28 -3.74 -6.84
C TYR A 6 -15.73 -4.07 -7.22
N LEU A 7 -15.98 -4.30 -8.51
CA LEU A 7 -17.29 -4.68 -9.03
C LEU A 7 -17.75 -6.06 -8.52
N GLU A 8 -16.82 -6.96 -8.22
CA GLU A 8 -17.14 -8.25 -7.60
C GLU A 8 -17.58 -8.11 -6.15
N CYS A 9 -16.93 -7.24 -5.38
CA CYS A 9 -17.36 -6.97 -4.01
C CYS A 9 -18.78 -6.40 -4.00
N ILE A 10 -19.10 -5.51 -4.96
CA ILE A 10 -20.47 -4.99 -5.14
C ILE A 10 -21.44 -6.15 -5.45
N ASN A 11 -21.11 -7.01 -6.40
CA ASN A 11 -21.96 -8.11 -6.81
C ASN A 11 -22.15 -9.15 -5.69
N ALA A 12 -21.10 -9.49 -4.94
CA ALA A 12 -21.17 -10.43 -3.82
C ALA A 12 -22.07 -9.91 -2.68
N ILE A 13 -21.99 -8.60 -2.38
CA ILE A 13 -22.89 -7.96 -1.41
C ILE A 13 -24.34 -7.96 -1.95
N ALA A 14 -24.54 -7.67 -3.23
CA ALA A 14 -25.88 -7.75 -3.84
C ALA A 14 -26.46 -9.18 -3.82
N GLU A 15 -25.62 -10.21 -4.02
CA GLU A 15 -26.02 -11.61 -3.95
C GLU A 15 -26.35 -12.05 -2.53
N THR A 16 -25.58 -11.65 -1.52
CA THR A 16 -25.90 -11.94 -0.11
C THR A 16 -27.19 -11.25 0.36
N MET A 17 -27.54 -10.11 -0.24
CA MET A 17 -28.81 -9.44 0.01
C MET A 17 -29.99 -10.05 -0.77
N LYS A 18 -29.73 -10.90 -1.76
CA LYS A 18 -30.76 -11.48 -2.63
C LYS A 18 -31.66 -12.42 -1.84
N GLY A 19 -32.95 -12.10 -1.76
CA GLY A 19 -33.94 -12.84 -0.96
C GLY A 19 -34.14 -12.28 0.46
N THR A 20 -33.35 -11.29 0.86
CA THR A 20 -33.64 -10.45 2.03
C THR A 20 -34.54 -9.26 1.64
N LYS A 21 -35.12 -8.56 2.63
CA LYS A 21 -35.78 -7.26 2.40
C LYS A 21 -34.77 -6.09 2.32
N TRP A 22 -33.48 -6.38 2.44
CA TRP A 22 -32.44 -5.36 2.51
C TRP A 22 -32.02 -4.89 1.12
N VAL A 23 -31.81 -3.59 1.02
CA VAL A 23 -31.28 -2.88 -0.15
C VAL A 23 -30.10 -2.07 0.33
N GLY A 24 -28.96 -2.22 -0.33
CA GLY A 24 -27.74 -1.48 0.00
C GLY A 24 -27.20 -0.72 -1.20
N GLU A 25 -26.51 0.38 -0.93
CA GLU A 25 -25.98 1.28 -1.96
C GLU A 25 -24.58 1.75 -1.56
N TRP A 26 -23.71 1.89 -2.55
CA TRP A 26 -22.38 2.47 -2.37
C TRP A 26 -22.43 3.98 -2.56
N TYR A 27 -21.81 4.71 -1.64
CA TYR A 27 -21.68 6.15 -1.67
C TYR A 27 -20.21 6.56 -1.71
N GLU A 28 -19.95 7.79 -2.13
CA GLU A 28 -18.64 8.42 -2.11
C GLU A 28 -18.63 9.62 -1.18
N CYS A 29 -17.47 9.86 -0.55
CA CYS A 29 -17.22 11.07 0.21
C CYS A 29 -17.56 12.34 -0.61
N SER A 30 -18.25 13.29 0.01
CA SER A 30 -18.67 14.58 -0.57
C SER A 30 -17.51 15.42 -1.10
N ASN A 31 -16.29 15.15 -0.63
CA ASN A 31 -15.08 15.81 -1.10
C ASN A 31 -14.69 15.28 -2.48
N LEU A 32 -14.80 16.15 -3.48
CA LEU A 32 -14.47 15.89 -4.89
C LEU A 32 -13.05 15.36 -5.11
N LYS A 33 -12.09 15.70 -4.24
CA LYS A 33 -10.69 15.21 -4.31
C LYS A 33 -10.51 13.82 -3.69
N CYS A 34 -11.38 13.44 -2.75
CA CYS A 34 -11.24 12.22 -1.97
C CYS A 34 -12.03 11.06 -2.58
N ARG A 35 -13.35 11.26 -2.82
CA ARG A 35 -14.26 10.23 -3.36
C ARG A 35 -14.11 8.85 -2.71
N HIS A 36 -13.85 8.81 -1.40
CA HIS A 36 -13.72 7.57 -0.63
C HIS A 36 -15.04 6.78 -0.68
N PRO A 37 -15.03 5.52 -1.18
CA PRO A 37 -16.24 4.72 -1.25
C PRO A 37 -16.61 4.17 0.13
N TYR A 38 -17.88 4.22 0.50
CA TYR A 38 -18.43 3.59 1.69
C TYR A 38 -19.80 3.00 1.40
N PHE A 39 -20.15 1.91 2.08
CA PHE A 39 -21.39 1.17 1.84
C PHE A 39 -22.42 1.46 2.92
N ILE A 40 -23.68 1.64 2.52
CA ILE A 40 -24.82 1.69 3.44
C ILE A 40 -25.76 0.53 3.09
N GLY A 41 -25.94 -0.40 4.03
CA GLY A 41 -26.82 -1.55 3.87
C GLY A 41 -28.29 -1.30 4.24
N GLU A 42 -29.04 -2.39 4.38
CA GLU A 42 -30.44 -2.47 4.84
C GLU A 42 -31.50 -1.69 4.04
N CYS A 43 -31.44 -0.37 4.07
CA CYS A 43 -32.41 0.52 3.43
C CYS A 43 -31.76 1.60 2.56
N SER A 44 -30.43 1.47 2.32
CA SER A 44 -29.54 2.42 1.64
C SER A 44 -29.49 3.83 2.23
N LYS A 45 -30.08 4.07 3.41
CA LYS A 45 -30.08 5.38 4.08
C LYS A 45 -29.29 5.32 5.39
N PRO A 46 -28.55 6.38 5.73
CA PRO A 46 -27.63 6.33 6.86
C PRO A 46 -28.36 6.39 8.21
N MET A 47 -27.89 5.57 9.15
CA MET A 47 -28.30 5.57 10.55
C MET A 47 -27.17 5.92 11.52
N GLU A 48 -25.93 5.89 11.03
CA GLU A 48 -24.73 6.22 11.79
C GLU A 48 -23.87 7.26 11.06
N LYS A 49 -23.17 8.08 11.85
CA LYS A 49 -22.14 9.00 11.38
C LYS A 49 -20.78 8.36 11.53
N SER A 50 -19.94 8.55 10.52
CA SER A 50 -18.53 8.18 10.56
C SER A 50 -17.68 9.31 9.96
N THR A 51 -16.36 9.19 10.02
CA THR A 51 -15.43 10.14 9.40
C THR A 51 -14.68 9.47 8.27
N CYS A 52 -14.57 10.17 7.15
CA CYS A 52 -13.82 9.74 5.99
C CYS A 52 -12.35 9.55 6.37
N PRO A 53 -11.76 8.36 6.15
CA PRO A 53 -10.38 8.11 6.55
C PRO A 53 -9.37 8.95 5.75
N ASP A 54 -9.70 9.33 4.51
CA ASP A 54 -8.76 10.02 3.63
C ASP A 54 -8.76 11.55 3.82
N CYS A 55 -9.91 12.15 4.17
CA CYS A 55 -10.02 13.62 4.29
C CYS A 55 -10.68 14.12 5.58
N GLY A 56 -11.12 13.22 6.46
CA GLY A 56 -11.73 13.57 7.75
C GLY A 56 -13.15 14.13 7.70
N ARG A 57 -13.75 14.32 6.50
CA ARG A 57 -15.15 14.77 6.37
C ARG A 57 -16.12 13.76 6.95
N LEU A 58 -17.31 14.22 7.35
CA LEU A 58 -18.34 13.32 7.83
C LEU A 58 -18.88 12.44 6.69
N LEU A 59 -19.06 11.16 6.98
CA LEU A 59 -19.73 10.19 6.13
C LEU A 59 -21.05 9.76 6.79
N GLY A 60 -22.05 9.44 5.98
CA GLY A 60 -23.35 8.97 6.47
C GLY A 60 -24.17 10.07 7.15
N GLY A 61 -24.79 9.73 8.27
CA GLY A 61 -25.81 10.56 8.92
C GLY A 61 -26.74 9.75 9.82
N GLU A 62 -27.80 10.38 10.30
CA GLU A 62 -28.69 9.78 11.31
C GLU A 62 -30.13 9.84 10.81
N GLN A 63 -30.97 8.93 11.32
CA GLN A 63 -32.42 8.94 11.04
C GLN A 63 -32.72 8.94 9.53
N HIS A 64 -31.97 8.16 8.75
CA HIS A 64 -32.09 8.08 7.29
C HIS A 64 -31.81 9.39 6.55
N LYS A 65 -31.12 10.35 7.17
CA LYS A 65 -30.72 11.63 6.56
C LYS A 65 -29.21 11.78 6.58
N PHE A 66 -28.64 12.09 5.42
CA PHE A 66 -27.22 12.38 5.29
C PHE A 66 -26.87 13.69 5.99
N SER A 67 -25.70 13.71 6.65
CA SER A 67 -25.17 14.92 7.30
C SER A 67 -24.58 15.91 6.30
N GLU A 68 -24.10 15.41 5.15
CA GLU A 68 -23.58 16.20 4.04
C GLU A 68 -24.14 15.67 2.70
N GLN A 69 -23.98 16.41 1.60
CA GLN A 69 -24.34 15.90 0.27
C GLN A 69 -23.50 14.67 -0.07
N SER A 70 -24.15 13.50 -0.11
CA SER A 70 -23.55 12.23 -0.51
C SER A 70 -23.86 11.92 -1.98
N LYS A 71 -22.87 11.45 -2.73
CA LYS A 71 -23.06 10.99 -4.11
C LYS A 71 -22.99 9.46 -4.13
N VAL A 72 -23.90 8.81 -4.87
CA VAL A 72 -23.81 7.37 -5.14
C VAL A 72 -22.50 7.10 -5.90
N SER A 73 -21.76 6.07 -5.50
CA SER A 73 -20.50 5.72 -6.13
C SER A 73 -20.74 5.19 -7.53
N ILE A 74 -20.14 5.88 -8.51
CA ILE A 74 -20.07 5.43 -9.90
C ILE A 74 -18.58 5.28 -10.17
N ARG A 75 -18.01 4.17 -9.72
CA ARG A 75 -16.64 3.79 -10.05
C ARG A 75 -16.64 2.98 -11.33
N GLU A 76 -15.80 3.40 -12.27
CA GLU A 76 -15.53 2.66 -13.49
C GLU A 76 -14.53 1.53 -13.20
N ASP A 77 -14.70 0.41 -13.91
CA ASP A 77 -13.81 -0.76 -13.86
C ASP A 77 -12.36 -0.33 -14.19
N ARG A 78 -11.41 -0.58 -13.27
CA ARG A 78 -9.99 -0.26 -13.48
C ARG A 78 -9.22 -1.41 -14.12
N THR A 79 -9.88 -2.50 -14.51
CA THR A 79 -9.25 -3.65 -15.18
C THR A 79 -8.53 -3.19 -16.44
N LYS A 80 -7.22 -3.40 -16.49
CA LYS A 80 -6.42 -3.07 -17.67
C LYS A 80 -6.66 -4.09 -18.78
N THR A 81 -6.91 -3.61 -19.99
CA THR A 81 -6.93 -4.46 -21.19
C THR A 81 -5.52 -4.77 -21.67
N GLY A 82 -5.33 -5.92 -22.30
CA GLY A 82 -4.03 -6.36 -22.83
C GLY A 82 -3.24 -7.23 -21.85
N HIS A 83 -1.95 -7.41 -22.11
CA HIS A 83 -0.99 -8.16 -21.30
C HIS A 83 -0.36 -7.23 -20.26
N ALA A 84 -0.70 -7.48 -19.00
CA ALA A 84 -0.34 -6.61 -17.87
C ALA A 84 0.39 -7.39 -16.77
N LEU A 85 1.49 -8.06 -17.12
CA LEU A 85 2.31 -8.84 -16.18
C LEU A 85 3.67 -8.20 -15.84
N GLY A 86 4.01 -7.06 -16.45
CA GLY A 86 5.30 -6.39 -16.22
C GLY A 86 6.51 -7.24 -16.61
N GLU A 87 7.66 -6.97 -15.99
CA GLU A 87 8.92 -7.66 -16.29
C GLU A 87 8.91 -9.13 -15.80
N PRO A 88 9.36 -10.12 -16.61
CA PRO A 88 9.34 -11.53 -16.23
C PRO A 88 10.08 -11.85 -14.93
N GLY A 89 11.20 -11.17 -14.68
CA GLY A 89 12.02 -11.36 -13.48
C GLY A 89 11.33 -10.94 -12.19
N SER A 90 10.39 -10.00 -12.26
CA SER A 90 9.64 -9.47 -11.10
C SER A 90 8.49 -10.37 -10.65
N ARG A 91 8.11 -11.36 -11.47
CA ARG A 91 6.98 -12.24 -11.21
C ARG A 91 7.31 -13.27 -10.14
N SER A 92 6.30 -13.64 -9.34
CA SER A 92 6.38 -14.75 -8.39
C SER A 92 6.85 -16.04 -9.08
N THR A 93 7.62 -16.81 -8.33
CA THR A 93 8.09 -18.16 -8.72
C THR A 93 7.13 -19.26 -8.31
N HIS A 94 6.10 -18.93 -7.53
CA HIS A 94 5.05 -19.86 -7.13
C HIS A 94 3.84 -19.72 -8.06
N ALA A 95 3.10 -20.81 -8.23
CA ALA A 95 1.86 -20.78 -8.98
C ALA A 95 0.77 -20.17 -8.09
N GLU A 96 0.10 -19.15 -8.62
CA GLU A 96 -0.95 -18.42 -7.88
C GLU A 96 -2.30 -18.64 -8.55
N PRO A 97 -3.38 -18.79 -7.77
CA PRO A 97 -4.72 -18.85 -8.32
C PRO A 97 -5.08 -17.52 -8.98
N GLN A 98 -5.97 -17.57 -9.98
CA GLN A 98 -6.48 -16.37 -10.64
C GLN A 98 -8.00 -16.48 -10.77
N ARG A 99 -8.72 -15.61 -10.06
CA ARG A 99 -10.20 -15.70 -9.92
C ARG A 99 -10.56 -17.09 -9.35
N ASP A 100 -11.45 -17.80 -10.03
CA ASP A 100 -11.89 -19.15 -9.66
C ASP A 100 -10.99 -20.24 -10.24
N MET A 101 -9.90 -19.90 -10.93
CA MET A 101 -9.00 -20.88 -11.54
C MET A 101 -7.91 -21.31 -10.56
N PRO A 102 -7.75 -22.62 -10.36
CA PRO A 102 -6.65 -23.15 -9.58
C PRO A 102 -5.26 -22.86 -10.21
N PRO A 103 -4.18 -22.84 -9.41
CA PRO A 103 -2.83 -22.51 -9.86
C PRO A 103 -2.35 -23.27 -11.10
N ILE A 104 -2.47 -24.61 -11.12
CA ILE A 104 -2.02 -25.44 -12.26
C ILE A 104 -2.78 -25.07 -13.55
N VAL A 105 -4.09 -24.89 -13.45
CA VAL A 105 -4.95 -24.53 -14.58
C VAL A 105 -4.57 -23.16 -15.12
N CYS A 106 -4.33 -22.19 -14.23
CA CYS A 106 -3.89 -20.86 -14.61
C CYS A 106 -2.53 -20.87 -15.31
N SER A 107 -1.57 -21.65 -14.81
CA SER A 107 -0.23 -21.77 -15.42
C SER A 107 -0.33 -22.36 -16.82
N LEU A 108 -1.08 -23.46 -17.02
CA LEU A 108 -1.29 -24.07 -18.34
C LEU A 108 -1.97 -23.10 -19.32
N LEU A 109 -3.03 -22.42 -18.87
CA LEU A 109 -3.73 -21.42 -19.69
C LEU A 109 -2.79 -20.29 -20.13
N ARG A 110 -1.94 -19.82 -19.22
CA ARG A 110 -0.98 -18.75 -19.47
C ARG A 110 0.13 -19.18 -20.43
N ILE A 111 0.63 -20.40 -20.31
CA ILE A 111 1.59 -20.99 -21.26
C ILE A 111 0.98 -21.00 -22.67
N ILE A 112 -0.22 -21.54 -22.84
CA ILE A 112 -0.89 -21.61 -24.15
C ILE A 112 -1.09 -20.21 -24.74
N MET A 113 -1.51 -19.24 -23.90
CA MET A 113 -1.64 -17.85 -24.30
C MET A 113 -0.31 -17.23 -24.72
N HIS A 114 0.77 -17.38 -23.94
CA HIS A 114 2.09 -16.86 -24.30
C HIS A 114 2.66 -17.55 -25.54
N SER A 115 2.47 -18.86 -25.72
CA SER A 115 2.85 -19.56 -26.95
C SER A 115 2.16 -18.95 -28.18
N ALA A 116 0.86 -18.65 -28.07
CA ALA A 116 0.13 -17.96 -29.14
C ALA A 116 0.67 -16.54 -29.40
N MET A 117 1.04 -15.80 -28.35
CA MET A 117 1.63 -14.47 -28.47
C MET A 117 3.04 -14.51 -29.10
N VAL A 118 3.88 -15.49 -28.74
CA VAL A 118 5.20 -15.70 -29.36
C VAL A 118 5.03 -15.99 -30.87
N MET A 119 4.08 -16.85 -31.24
CA MET A 119 3.74 -17.10 -32.65
C MET A 119 3.19 -15.84 -33.35
N GLY A 120 2.46 -15.00 -32.64
CA GLY A 120 2.01 -13.70 -33.16
C GLY A 120 3.18 -12.74 -33.39
N ALA A 121 4.13 -12.69 -32.45
CA ALA A 121 5.26 -11.77 -32.47
C ALA A 121 6.25 -12.11 -33.60
N SER A 122 6.38 -13.39 -33.96
CA SER A 122 7.19 -13.80 -35.11
C SER A 122 6.60 -13.39 -36.46
N ARG A 123 5.30 -13.04 -36.52
CA ARG A 123 4.61 -12.60 -37.74
C ARG A 123 4.38 -11.10 -37.78
N ASN A 124 3.93 -10.52 -36.68
CA ASN A 124 3.61 -9.09 -36.55
C ASN A 124 3.96 -8.59 -35.14
N PRO A 125 5.24 -8.28 -34.88
CA PRO A 125 5.71 -7.84 -33.58
C PRO A 125 5.12 -6.49 -33.16
N GLN A 126 4.81 -5.61 -34.11
CA GLN A 126 4.19 -4.31 -33.82
C GLN A 126 2.79 -4.51 -33.21
N ALA A 127 1.93 -5.31 -33.84
CA ALA A 127 0.58 -5.58 -33.32
C ALA A 127 0.60 -6.27 -31.95
N ILE A 128 1.58 -7.14 -31.69
CA ILE A 128 1.72 -7.76 -30.37
C ILE A 128 2.24 -6.77 -29.33
N SER A 129 3.16 -5.87 -29.70
CA SER A 129 3.67 -4.85 -28.77
C SER A 129 2.57 -3.88 -28.29
N GLU A 130 1.55 -3.63 -29.12
CA GLU A 130 0.39 -2.82 -28.77
C GLU A 130 -0.51 -3.46 -27.70
N LEU A 131 -0.37 -4.77 -27.44
CA LEU A 131 -1.11 -5.46 -26.40
C LEU A 131 -0.52 -5.25 -25.00
N PHE A 132 0.70 -4.72 -24.86
CA PHE A 132 1.39 -4.64 -23.56
C PHE A 132 0.97 -3.43 -22.72
N ALA A 133 0.75 -3.65 -21.41
CA ALA A 133 0.38 -2.62 -20.45
C ALA A 133 1.19 -2.78 -19.14
N PRO A 134 2.27 -2.00 -18.90
CA PRO A 134 2.73 -0.85 -19.69
C PRO A 134 3.42 -1.25 -21.01
N PRO A 135 3.59 -0.30 -21.95
CA PRO A 135 4.28 -0.55 -23.21
C PRO A 135 5.72 -1.01 -22.97
N CYS A 136 6.18 -2.02 -23.70
CA CYS A 136 7.56 -2.52 -23.59
C CYS A 136 8.58 -1.39 -23.89
N PRO A 137 9.68 -1.26 -23.10
CA PRO A 137 10.69 -0.21 -23.28
C PRO A 137 11.34 -0.20 -24.67
N SER A 138 11.42 -1.35 -25.33
CA SER A 138 11.94 -1.47 -26.70
C SER A 138 10.90 -2.10 -27.62
N ARG A 139 10.63 -1.43 -28.76
CA ARG A 139 9.66 -1.87 -29.77
C ARG A 139 10.31 -2.69 -30.90
N SER A 140 11.49 -3.26 -30.69
CA SER A 140 12.15 -4.10 -31.71
C SER A 140 11.59 -5.53 -31.68
N VAL A 141 11.58 -6.19 -32.85
CA VAL A 141 11.07 -7.57 -33.01
C VAL A 141 11.77 -8.54 -32.07
N GLU A 142 13.09 -8.44 -31.98
CA GLU A 142 13.94 -9.27 -31.11
C GLU A 142 13.57 -9.09 -29.64
N SER A 143 13.29 -7.86 -29.22
CA SER A 143 12.92 -7.57 -27.83
C SER A 143 11.52 -8.04 -27.45
N VAL A 144 10.53 -7.94 -28.34
CA VAL A 144 9.15 -8.41 -28.09
C VAL A 144 9.12 -9.94 -28.00
N GLY A 145 9.79 -10.62 -28.95
CA GLY A 145 9.91 -12.08 -28.93
C GLY A 145 10.65 -12.59 -27.70
N GLN A 146 11.78 -11.96 -27.35
CA GLN A 146 12.57 -12.33 -26.17
C GLN A 146 11.79 -12.09 -24.87
N PHE A 147 11.07 -10.98 -24.74
CA PHE A 147 10.22 -10.67 -23.60
C PHE A 147 9.15 -11.76 -23.37
N LEU A 148 8.45 -12.15 -24.43
CA LEU A 148 7.44 -13.23 -24.35
C LEU A 148 8.06 -14.60 -24.09
N TRP A 149 9.24 -14.86 -24.64
CA TRP A 149 9.97 -16.10 -24.40
C TRP A 149 10.39 -16.24 -22.93
N GLN A 150 10.88 -15.17 -22.32
CA GLN A 150 11.21 -15.15 -20.89
C GLN A 150 9.99 -15.38 -20.01
N HIS A 151 8.83 -14.83 -20.38
CA HIS A 151 7.58 -15.15 -19.70
C HIS A 151 7.18 -16.63 -19.85
N LEU A 152 7.34 -17.20 -21.04
CA LEU A 152 7.03 -18.61 -21.30
C LEU A 152 7.95 -19.55 -20.51
N GLN A 153 9.26 -19.26 -20.45
CA GLN A 153 10.22 -19.99 -19.62
C GLN A 153 9.82 -19.91 -18.14
N ARG A 154 9.51 -18.71 -17.64
CA ARG A 154 9.05 -18.53 -16.27
C ARG A 154 7.77 -19.33 -16.00
N ASP A 155 6.81 -19.34 -16.92
CA ASP A 155 5.57 -20.08 -16.72
C ASP A 155 5.79 -21.60 -16.69
N LEU A 156 6.72 -22.11 -17.49
CA LEU A 156 7.08 -23.52 -17.48
C LEU A 156 7.74 -23.92 -16.15
N ASP A 157 8.66 -23.09 -15.63
CA ASP A 157 9.26 -23.30 -14.31
C ASP A 157 8.23 -23.26 -13.17
N VAL A 158 7.25 -22.35 -13.27
CA VAL A 158 6.14 -22.26 -12.31
C VAL A 158 5.23 -23.48 -12.42
N LEU A 159 4.95 -23.97 -13.63
CA LEU A 159 4.13 -25.16 -13.85
C LEU A 159 4.80 -26.42 -13.30
N GLY A 160 6.08 -26.63 -13.58
CA GLY A 160 6.83 -27.80 -13.08
C GLY A 160 6.85 -27.85 -11.56
N ARG A 161 7.12 -26.71 -10.91
CA ARG A 161 7.03 -26.59 -9.44
C ARG A 161 5.64 -26.82 -8.89
N ALA A 162 4.60 -26.31 -9.57
CA ALA A 162 3.23 -26.56 -9.15
C ALA A 162 2.91 -28.06 -9.25
N LEU A 163 3.13 -28.68 -10.40
CA LEU A 163 2.86 -30.11 -10.57
C LEU A 163 3.76 -31.01 -9.70
N GLY A 164 4.89 -30.50 -9.24
CA GLY A 164 5.91 -31.28 -8.54
C GLY A 164 6.66 -32.22 -9.49
N CYS A 165 6.68 -31.93 -10.79
CA CYS A 165 7.27 -32.78 -11.82
C CYS A 165 8.52 -32.12 -12.42
N SER A 166 9.22 -32.87 -13.28
CA SER A 166 10.34 -32.33 -14.05
C SER A 166 9.87 -31.26 -15.06
N VAL A 167 10.81 -30.47 -15.58
CA VAL A 167 10.52 -29.52 -16.67
C VAL A 167 10.03 -30.25 -17.92
N ASP A 168 10.54 -31.46 -18.16
CA ASP A 168 10.14 -32.31 -19.28
C ASP A 168 8.68 -32.78 -19.13
N ASP A 169 8.28 -33.23 -17.94
CA ASP A 169 6.88 -33.60 -17.64
C ASP A 169 5.95 -32.40 -17.71
N ALA A 170 6.41 -31.23 -17.26
CA ALA A 170 5.65 -29.99 -17.38
C ALA A 170 5.43 -29.63 -18.85
N ALA A 171 6.46 -29.75 -19.69
CA ALA A 171 6.35 -29.54 -21.13
C ALA A 171 5.42 -30.59 -21.76
N LEU A 172 5.55 -31.86 -21.39
CA LEU A 172 4.70 -32.94 -21.88
C LEU A 172 3.23 -32.72 -21.49
N THR A 173 2.97 -32.19 -20.30
CA THR A 173 1.64 -31.79 -19.84
C THR A 173 1.03 -30.71 -20.75
N VAL A 174 1.83 -29.72 -21.16
CA VAL A 174 1.40 -28.70 -22.13
C VAL A 174 1.07 -29.36 -23.48
N HIS A 175 1.90 -30.29 -23.95
CA HIS A 175 1.64 -31.04 -25.18
C HIS A 175 0.37 -31.90 -25.12
N LEU A 176 0.07 -32.53 -23.98
CA LEU A 176 -1.18 -33.27 -23.76
C LEU A 176 -2.41 -32.34 -23.84
N ALA A 177 -2.31 -31.11 -23.33
CA ALA A 177 -3.35 -30.11 -23.47
C ALA A 177 -3.57 -29.70 -24.94
N LEU A 178 -2.48 -29.45 -25.68
CA LEU A 178 -2.54 -29.14 -27.12
C LEU A 178 -3.12 -30.30 -27.93
N GLN A 179 -2.72 -31.53 -27.64
CA GLN A 179 -3.25 -32.73 -28.27
C GLN A 179 -4.77 -32.82 -28.06
N ARG A 180 -5.24 -32.57 -26.84
CA ARG A 180 -6.68 -32.56 -26.54
C ARG A 180 -7.44 -31.47 -27.31
N MET A 181 -6.84 -30.29 -27.48
CA MET A 181 -7.43 -29.23 -28.32
C MET A 181 -7.62 -29.70 -29.76
N ILE A 182 -6.64 -30.43 -30.31
CA ILE A 182 -6.71 -30.98 -31.67
C ILE A 182 -7.79 -32.06 -31.77
N LEU A 183 -7.84 -32.98 -30.80
CA LEU A 183 -8.81 -34.08 -30.78
C LEU A 183 -10.26 -33.59 -30.72
N LEU A 184 -10.56 -32.58 -29.89
CA LEU A 184 -11.93 -32.06 -29.75
C LEU A 184 -12.40 -31.25 -30.95
N ASN A 185 -11.49 -30.53 -31.62
CA ASN A 185 -11.86 -29.67 -32.73
C ASN A 185 -11.81 -30.39 -34.10
N GLY A 186 -11.22 -31.58 -34.20
CA GLY A 186 -11.23 -32.43 -35.40
C GLY A 186 -10.79 -31.73 -36.70
N GLY A 187 -10.01 -30.65 -36.61
CA GLY A 187 -9.65 -29.79 -37.74
C GLY A 187 -10.80 -28.99 -38.36
N ARG A 188 -11.99 -28.93 -37.76
CA ARG A 188 -13.14 -28.15 -38.24
C ARG A 188 -13.35 -26.91 -37.39
N ALA A 189 -13.39 -25.75 -38.02
CA ALA A 189 -13.81 -24.51 -37.36
C ALA A 189 -15.26 -24.68 -36.88
N ALA A 190 -15.47 -24.67 -35.57
CA ALA A 190 -16.81 -24.60 -35.00
C ALA A 190 -17.53 -23.37 -35.56
N LYS A 191 -18.83 -23.49 -35.88
CA LYS A 191 -19.69 -22.32 -36.12
C LYS A 191 -19.76 -21.54 -34.81
N ALA A 192 -18.87 -20.56 -34.63
CA ALA A 192 -18.72 -19.84 -33.38
C ALA A 192 -19.96 -18.96 -33.13
N HIS A 193 -20.84 -19.41 -32.23
CA HIS A 193 -21.89 -18.57 -31.63
C HIS A 193 -21.38 -17.73 -30.45
N HIS A 194 -20.07 -17.76 -30.18
CA HIS A 194 -19.43 -17.01 -29.09
C HIS A 194 -18.54 -15.89 -29.63
N ASP A 195 -18.55 -14.75 -28.94
CA ASP A 195 -17.61 -13.65 -29.18
C ASP A 195 -16.17 -14.08 -28.83
N MET A 196 -15.44 -14.52 -29.86
CA MET A 196 -14.03 -14.92 -29.76
C MET A 196 -13.07 -13.74 -29.63
N ARG A 197 -13.56 -12.49 -29.66
CA ARG A 197 -12.72 -11.29 -29.52
C ARG A 197 -12.41 -10.93 -28.07
N LEU A 198 -13.05 -11.60 -27.11
CA LEU A 198 -12.84 -11.43 -25.66
C LEU A 198 -12.90 -9.96 -25.20
N GLN A 199 -13.79 -9.16 -25.80
CA GLN A 199 -13.86 -7.71 -25.59
C GLN A 199 -14.35 -7.32 -24.20
N THR A 200 -15.03 -8.24 -23.49
CA THR A 200 -15.65 -7.96 -22.19
C THR A 200 -15.13 -8.94 -21.15
N ARG A 201 -15.11 -8.52 -19.88
CA ARG A 201 -14.82 -9.39 -18.72
C ARG A 201 -15.70 -10.64 -18.72
N ARG A 202 -16.99 -10.50 -19.04
CA ARG A 202 -17.94 -11.61 -19.10
C ARG A 202 -17.58 -12.61 -20.23
N SER A 203 -17.23 -12.12 -21.42
CA SER A 203 -16.82 -13.01 -22.52
C SER A 203 -15.48 -13.70 -22.21
N ARG A 204 -14.52 -12.99 -21.60
CA ARG A 204 -13.27 -13.60 -21.10
C ARG A 204 -13.53 -14.70 -20.08
N ARG A 205 -14.35 -14.45 -19.04
CA ARG A 205 -14.69 -15.44 -18.01
C ARG A 205 -15.41 -16.65 -18.60
N SER A 206 -16.34 -16.43 -19.52
CA SER A 206 -17.04 -17.52 -20.21
C SER A 206 -16.06 -18.39 -21.00
N TRP A 207 -15.11 -17.77 -21.71
CA TRP A 207 -14.06 -18.50 -22.42
C TRP A 207 -13.13 -19.25 -21.46
N GLU A 208 -12.67 -18.61 -20.38
CA GLU A 208 -11.83 -19.25 -19.36
C GLU A 208 -12.51 -20.50 -18.79
N LYS A 209 -13.78 -20.39 -18.38
CA LYS A 209 -14.56 -21.50 -17.83
C LYS A 209 -14.72 -22.65 -18.82
N ASP A 210 -15.09 -22.33 -20.06
CA ASP A 210 -15.28 -23.34 -21.11
C ASP A 210 -13.98 -24.02 -21.50
N PHE A 211 -12.91 -23.25 -21.68
CA PHE A 211 -11.60 -23.77 -22.06
C PHE A 211 -11.03 -24.66 -20.96
N CYS A 212 -11.10 -24.21 -19.70
CA CYS A 212 -10.59 -24.98 -18.57
C CYS A 212 -11.37 -26.30 -18.38
N SER A 213 -12.70 -26.24 -18.36
CA SER A 213 -13.54 -27.43 -18.15
C SER A 213 -13.43 -28.47 -19.28
N LYS A 214 -13.36 -28.02 -20.54
CA LYS A 214 -13.35 -28.94 -21.70
C LYS A 214 -11.94 -29.44 -22.04
N ILE A 215 -10.92 -28.60 -21.87
CA ILE A 215 -9.53 -28.88 -22.27
C ILE A 215 -8.65 -29.22 -21.06
N LEU A 216 -8.45 -28.28 -20.14
CA LEU A 216 -7.38 -28.38 -19.14
C LEU A 216 -7.69 -29.37 -18.01
N VAL A 217 -8.86 -29.27 -17.38
CA VAL A 217 -9.25 -30.11 -16.25
C VAL A 217 -9.16 -31.62 -16.58
N PRO A 218 -9.66 -32.09 -17.74
CA PRO A 218 -9.56 -33.51 -18.09
C PRO A 218 -8.12 -34.02 -18.31
N VAL A 219 -7.17 -33.12 -18.66
CA VAL A 219 -5.75 -33.47 -18.77
C VAL A 219 -5.14 -33.63 -17.38
N ILE A 220 -5.45 -32.72 -16.46
CA ILE A 220 -4.90 -32.69 -15.10
C ILE A 220 -5.44 -33.83 -14.23
N THR A 221 -6.72 -34.20 -14.40
CA THR A 221 -7.41 -35.17 -13.52
C THR A 221 -6.80 -36.58 -13.58
N ARG A 222 -6.19 -36.96 -14.70
CA ARG A 222 -5.49 -38.25 -14.89
C ARG A 222 -4.09 -38.04 -15.43
N LEU A 223 -3.39 -37.06 -14.86
CA LEU A 223 -2.12 -36.62 -15.41
C LEU A 223 -1.07 -37.73 -15.38
N ASP A 224 -0.96 -38.44 -14.26
CA ASP A 224 0.07 -39.47 -14.06
C ASP A 224 -0.06 -40.60 -15.09
N GLU A 225 -1.27 -41.15 -15.26
CA GLU A 225 -1.57 -42.15 -16.31
C GLU A 225 -1.25 -41.63 -17.73
N ARG A 226 -1.54 -40.36 -18.01
CA ARG A 226 -1.29 -39.76 -19.32
C ARG A 226 0.19 -39.52 -19.57
N LEU A 227 0.94 -39.08 -18.56
CA LEU A 227 2.38 -38.91 -18.63
C LEU A 227 3.05 -40.26 -18.87
N GLN A 228 2.70 -41.31 -18.11
CA GLN A 228 3.22 -42.66 -18.32
C GLN A 228 2.95 -43.16 -19.75
N ASN A 229 1.72 -42.98 -20.26
CA ASN A 229 1.39 -43.36 -21.63
C ASN A 229 2.17 -42.56 -22.69
N ALA A 230 2.35 -41.25 -22.47
CA ALA A 230 3.09 -40.39 -23.39
C ALA A 230 4.59 -40.70 -23.38
N LEU A 231 5.17 -40.98 -22.21
CA LEU A 231 6.55 -41.44 -22.06
C LEU A 231 6.78 -42.76 -22.79
N LYS A 232 5.84 -43.71 -22.66
CA LYS A 232 5.90 -44.98 -23.41
C LYS A 232 5.96 -44.76 -24.93
N LEU A 233 5.16 -43.83 -25.46
CA LEU A 233 5.20 -43.47 -26.88
C LEU A 233 6.53 -42.84 -27.30
N LEU A 234 7.13 -41.99 -26.45
CA LEU A 234 8.46 -41.41 -26.71
C LEU A 234 9.56 -42.48 -26.71
N MET A 235 9.40 -43.56 -25.94
CA MET A 235 10.35 -44.68 -25.88
C MET A 235 10.25 -45.65 -27.04
N GLU A 236 9.07 -45.76 -27.66
CA GLU A 236 8.88 -46.51 -28.89
C GLU A 236 9.52 -45.80 -30.11
N ASP A 237 9.88 -44.51 -29.99
CA ASP A 237 10.61 -43.78 -31.04
C ASP A 237 12.05 -44.29 -31.18
N GLU A 238 12.42 -44.73 -32.39
CA GLU A 238 13.74 -45.34 -32.62
C GLU A 238 14.93 -44.39 -32.42
N LYS A 239 14.73 -43.07 -32.53
CA LYS A 239 15.81 -42.08 -32.40
C LYS A 239 16.03 -41.68 -30.95
N PHE A 240 14.95 -41.50 -30.19
CA PHE A 240 15.00 -41.06 -28.79
C PHE A 240 15.08 -42.25 -27.83
N GLY A 241 14.25 -43.26 -28.04
CA GLY A 241 14.15 -44.43 -27.17
C GLY A 241 15.41 -45.29 -27.16
N ARG A 242 16.27 -45.25 -28.18
CA ARG A 242 17.51 -46.06 -28.21
C ARG A 242 18.64 -45.51 -27.33
N ASP A 243 18.52 -44.30 -26.78
CA ASP A 243 19.53 -43.72 -25.91
C ASP A 243 19.59 -44.47 -24.55
N PRO A 244 20.73 -45.07 -24.17
CA PRO A 244 20.88 -45.80 -22.91
C PRO A 244 20.63 -44.92 -21.67
N LEU A 245 20.99 -43.64 -21.72
CA LEU A 245 20.81 -42.72 -20.59
C LEU A 245 19.32 -42.42 -20.38
N VAL A 246 18.57 -42.21 -21.47
CA VAL A 246 17.14 -41.94 -21.41
C VAL A 246 16.38 -43.15 -20.86
N ARG A 247 16.72 -44.36 -21.32
CA ARG A 247 16.13 -45.60 -20.82
C ARG A 247 16.43 -45.86 -19.36
N GLN A 248 17.61 -45.48 -18.88
CA GLN A 248 17.98 -45.56 -17.48
C GLN A 248 17.29 -44.48 -16.62
N LEU A 249 17.20 -43.25 -17.12
CA LEU A 249 16.60 -42.11 -16.40
C LEU A 249 15.10 -42.29 -16.18
N TYR A 250 14.39 -42.82 -17.18
CA TYR A 250 12.96 -43.07 -17.13
C TYR A 250 12.61 -44.53 -16.73
N GLU A 251 13.60 -45.29 -16.24
CA GLU A 251 13.42 -46.63 -15.65
C GLU A 251 12.73 -47.69 -16.55
N PHE A 252 12.90 -47.61 -17.88
CA PHE A 252 12.20 -48.51 -18.84
C PHE A 252 12.91 -49.84 -19.11
N ASP A 253 14.23 -49.91 -18.92
CA ASP A 253 15.05 -51.12 -19.15
C ASP A 253 15.23 -51.98 -17.88
N GLU A 254 14.42 -51.76 -16.85
CA GLU A 254 14.54 -52.52 -15.61
C GLU A 254 14.05 -53.96 -15.80
N GLN A 255 14.97 -54.93 -15.77
CA GLN A 255 14.61 -56.27 -15.37
C GLN A 255 14.16 -56.21 -13.90
N GLU A 256 13.03 -56.84 -13.57
CA GLU A 256 12.62 -57.03 -12.18
C GLU A 256 13.80 -57.66 -11.41
N GLU A 257 14.37 -56.93 -10.45
CA GLU A 257 15.34 -57.52 -9.53
C GLU A 257 14.62 -58.63 -8.78
N ASP A 258 15.19 -59.84 -8.78
CA ASP A 258 14.71 -60.93 -7.93
C ASP A 258 15.04 -60.59 -6.48
N LEU A 259 14.05 -60.02 -5.79
CA LEU A 259 14.16 -59.57 -4.40
C LEU A 259 13.88 -60.69 -3.39
N SER A 260 13.77 -61.95 -3.85
CA SER A 260 13.61 -63.12 -2.97
C SER A 260 14.79 -63.33 -2.01
N GLU A 261 15.99 -62.86 -2.38
CA GLU A 261 17.18 -62.88 -1.52
C GLU A 261 17.31 -61.63 -0.60
N GLY A 262 16.33 -60.72 -0.62
CA GLY A 262 16.32 -59.49 0.15
C GLY A 262 16.98 -58.30 -0.54
N VAL A 263 16.67 -57.09 -0.07
CA VAL A 263 17.16 -55.83 -0.62
C VAL A 263 18.61 -55.58 -0.20
N ARG A 264 19.54 -55.56 -1.15
CA ARG A 264 20.96 -55.27 -0.90
C ARG A 264 21.22 -53.75 -1.00
N PRO A 265 22.27 -53.18 -0.37
CA PRO A 265 22.58 -51.74 -0.49
C PRO A 265 22.78 -51.23 -1.93
N MET A 266 23.16 -52.12 -2.85
CA MET A 266 23.33 -51.83 -4.28
C MET A 266 22.11 -52.19 -5.13
N SER A 267 20.99 -52.62 -4.54
CA SER A 267 19.75 -52.86 -5.26
C SER A 267 19.23 -51.58 -5.87
N ARG A 268 18.85 -51.63 -7.14
CA ARG A 268 18.33 -50.47 -7.88
C ARG A 268 17.09 -49.88 -7.23
N ALA A 269 16.26 -50.72 -6.62
CA ALA A 269 15.07 -50.32 -5.86
C ALA A 269 15.36 -49.29 -4.73
N LEU A 270 16.59 -49.24 -4.19
CA LEU A 270 16.99 -48.26 -3.18
C LEU A 270 17.43 -46.92 -3.78
N TRP A 271 17.89 -46.90 -5.03
CA TRP A 271 18.45 -45.74 -5.71
C TRP A 271 17.46 -45.05 -6.66
N LYS A 272 16.22 -45.54 -6.73
CA LYS A 272 15.12 -44.88 -7.44
C LYS A 272 14.86 -43.48 -6.89
N TYR A 273 14.65 -42.53 -7.79
CA TYR A 273 14.27 -41.18 -7.39
C TYR A 273 12.89 -41.21 -6.73
N ARG A 274 12.76 -40.61 -5.55
CA ARG A 274 11.48 -40.40 -4.88
C ARG A 274 11.29 -38.92 -4.68
N GLN A 275 10.15 -38.42 -5.12
CA GLN A 275 9.82 -37.02 -4.97
C GLN A 275 9.76 -36.65 -3.48
N HIS A 276 10.44 -35.57 -3.11
CA HIS A 276 10.36 -35.03 -1.76
C HIS A 276 8.97 -34.43 -1.52
N ILE A 277 8.40 -34.69 -0.35
CA ILE A 277 7.14 -34.07 0.07
C ILE A 277 7.39 -32.59 0.37
N THR A 278 6.62 -31.74 -0.30
CA THR A 278 6.64 -30.29 -0.12
C THR A 278 5.22 -29.78 0.09
N ILE A 279 5.09 -28.56 0.62
CA ILE A 279 3.78 -27.90 0.78
C ILE A 279 3.15 -27.64 -0.59
N GLU A 280 3.96 -27.27 -1.58
CA GLU A 280 3.52 -27.12 -2.97
C GLU A 280 3.01 -28.44 -3.55
N GLY A 281 3.73 -29.55 -3.31
CA GLY A 281 3.32 -30.89 -3.73
C GLY A 281 2.01 -31.35 -3.08
N LEU A 282 1.82 -31.04 -1.79
CA LEU A 282 0.54 -31.26 -1.09
C LEU A 282 -0.58 -30.44 -1.76
N SER A 283 -0.37 -29.14 -1.94
CA SER A 283 -1.37 -28.24 -2.51
C SER A 283 -1.83 -28.72 -3.88
N SER A 284 -0.91 -29.20 -4.70
CA SER A 284 -1.20 -29.69 -6.04
C SER A 284 -1.86 -31.05 -6.07
N SER A 285 -1.47 -31.95 -5.16
CA SER A 285 -2.14 -33.25 -4.99
C SER A 285 -3.59 -33.04 -4.53
N PHE A 286 -3.81 -32.15 -3.56
CA PHE A 286 -5.15 -31.79 -3.10
C PHE A 286 -5.97 -31.12 -4.21
N GLN A 287 -5.36 -30.24 -5.00
CA GLN A 287 -6.05 -29.60 -6.12
C GLN A 287 -6.54 -30.62 -7.18
N ARG A 288 -5.78 -31.69 -7.42
CA ARG A 288 -6.19 -32.79 -8.32
C ARG A 288 -7.38 -33.56 -7.74
N GLU A 289 -7.37 -33.84 -6.43
CA GLU A 289 -8.49 -34.46 -5.71
C GLU A 289 -9.78 -33.63 -5.87
N VAL A 290 -9.68 -32.32 -5.61
CA VAL A 290 -10.78 -31.36 -5.75
C VAL A 290 -11.35 -31.37 -7.17
N LEU A 291 -10.49 -31.31 -8.20
CA LEU A 291 -10.90 -31.36 -9.62
C LEU A 291 -11.55 -32.69 -10.03
N SER A 292 -11.29 -33.78 -9.32
CA SER A 292 -11.86 -35.10 -9.58
C SER A 292 -13.26 -35.30 -8.94
N GLY A 293 -13.76 -34.32 -8.19
CA GLY A 293 -15.08 -34.34 -7.54
C GLY A 293 -15.06 -34.18 -6.03
N GLY A 294 -13.89 -34.02 -5.41
CA GLY A 294 -13.70 -33.90 -3.96
C GLY A 294 -14.03 -32.52 -3.35
N GLU A 295 -14.48 -31.52 -4.13
CA GLU A 295 -14.73 -30.13 -3.69
C GLU A 295 -15.56 -29.98 -2.40
N GLN A 296 -16.45 -30.92 -2.09
CA GLN A 296 -17.39 -30.78 -0.97
C GLN A 296 -16.88 -31.36 0.36
N GLU A 297 -15.83 -32.18 0.37
CA GLU A 297 -15.43 -32.93 1.59
C GLU A 297 -14.48 -32.15 2.51
N TYR A 298 -13.54 -31.37 1.98
CA TYR A 298 -12.44 -30.74 2.76
C TYR A 298 -12.33 -29.23 2.53
N LYS A 299 -13.41 -28.51 2.84
CA LYS A 299 -13.58 -27.07 2.53
C LYS A 299 -12.60 -26.17 3.29
N VAL A 300 -12.20 -26.53 4.49
CA VAL A 300 -11.26 -25.73 5.29
C VAL A 300 -9.84 -25.93 4.76
N LEU A 301 -9.46 -27.17 4.46
CA LEU A 301 -8.17 -27.47 3.85
C LEU A 301 -8.03 -26.76 2.49
N GLU A 302 -9.09 -26.76 1.69
CA GLU A 302 -9.13 -26.02 0.43
C GLU A 302 -8.95 -24.51 0.62
N ALA A 303 -9.69 -23.91 1.55
CA ALA A 303 -9.58 -22.49 1.85
C ALA A 303 -8.18 -22.11 2.36
N PHE A 304 -7.59 -22.95 3.21
CA PHE A 304 -6.24 -22.76 3.72
C PHE A 304 -5.20 -22.83 2.60
N LEU A 305 -5.18 -23.89 1.80
CA LEU A 305 -4.19 -24.07 0.72
C LEU A 305 -4.29 -22.97 -0.35
N LYS A 306 -5.49 -22.46 -0.62
CA LYS A 306 -5.69 -21.29 -1.50
C LYS A 306 -5.00 -20.02 -0.99
N GLN A 307 -4.87 -19.83 0.33
CA GLN A 307 -4.29 -18.63 0.94
C GLN A 307 -2.92 -18.86 1.61
N GLU A 308 -2.43 -20.10 1.66
CA GLU A 308 -1.20 -20.50 2.38
C GLU A 308 0.01 -19.61 2.03
N HIS A 309 0.20 -19.31 0.74
CA HIS A 309 1.28 -18.46 0.23
C HIS A 309 1.26 -17.02 0.77
N LYS A 310 0.13 -16.55 1.31
CA LYS A 310 0.00 -15.26 2.01
C LYS A 310 0.07 -15.45 3.52
N LEU A 311 -0.58 -16.49 4.03
CA LEU A 311 -0.73 -16.78 5.46
C LEU A 311 0.60 -17.02 6.18
N ARG A 312 1.56 -17.67 5.53
CA ARG A 312 2.88 -17.95 6.11
C ARG A 312 3.64 -16.72 6.62
N PHE A 313 3.25 -15.51 6.20
CA PHE A 313 3.86 -14.26 6.64
C PHE A 313 3.12 -13.57 7.80
N VAL A 314 1.91 -14.02 8.16
CA VAL A 314 1.12 -13.47 9.26
C VAL A 314 1.86 -13.57 10.60
N GLN A 315 2.71 -14.58 10.75
CA GLN A 315 3.57 -14.75 11.94
C GLN A 315 4.48 -13.54 12.23
N PHE A 316 4.82 -12.72 11.23
CA PHE A 316 5.68 -11.54 11.41
C PHE A 316 4.91 -10.30 11.88
N LEU A 317 3.57 -10.35 11.95
CA LEU A 317 2.75 -9.20 12.35
C LEU A 317 3.14 -8.65 13.74
N PRO A 318 3.33 -9.46 14.80
CA PRO A 318 3.73 -8.94 16.11
C PRO A 318 5.07 -8.17 16.08
N ASP A 319 6.05 -8.67 15.32
CA ASP A 319 7.35 -8.01 15.16
C ASP A 319 7.23 -6.69 14.40
N VAL A 320 6.43 -6.65 13.32
CA VAL A 320 6.14 -5.43 12.56
C VAL A 320 5.52 -4.36 13.46
N ILE A 321 4.52 -4.73 14.27
CA ILE A 321 3.85 -3.81 15.21
C ILE A 321 4.81 -3.38 16.33
N ARG A 322 5.63 -4.29 16.86
CA ARG A 322 6.65 -3.98 17.86
C ARG A 322 7.65 -2.96 17.32
N LEU A 323 8.14 -3.15 16.10
CA LEU A 323 9.05 -2.22 15.43
C LEU A 323 8.42 -0.83 15.26
N GLN A 324 7.19 -0.77 14.74
CA GLN A 324 6.47 0.49 14.54
C GLN A 324 6.30 1.28 15.84
N ARG A 325 5.93 0.60 16.94
CA ARG A 325 5.80 1.23 18.27
C ARG A 325 7.11 1.80 18.77
N LEU A 326 8.20 1.03 18.70
CA LEU A 326 9.52 1.49 19.12
C LEU A 326 10.00 2.68 18.27
N LEU A 327 9.69 2.69 16.98
CA LEU A 327 10.01 3.82 16.10
C LEU A 327 9.11 5.03 16.37
N LEU A 328 7.83 4.82 16.70
CA LEU A 328 6.91 5.88 17.14
C LEU A 328 7.42 6.54 18.42
N ASP A 329 7.73 5.77 19.45
CA ASP A 329 8.25 6.29 20.73
C ASP A 329 9.52 7.14 20.54
N ARG A 330 10.32 6.77 19.54
CA ARG A 330 11.58 7.46 19.24
C ARG A 330 11.40 8.70 18.37
N PHE A 331 10.60 8.62 17.31
CA PHE A 331 10.58 9.61 16.23
C PHE A 331 9.30 10.43 16.12
N HIS A 332 8.20 10.00 16.75
CA HIS A 332 6.92 10.70 16.67
C HIS A 332 7.08 12.16 17.11
N ARG A 333 6.72 13.10 16.23
CA ARG A 333 6.87 14.56 16.37
C ARG A 333 8.31 15.05 16.59
N ARG A 334 9.31 14.21 16.39
CA ARG A 334 10.73 14.53 16.64
C ARG A 334 11.56 14.56 15.36
N ILE A 335 11.29 13.67 14.40
CA ILE A 335 11.98 13.65 13.10
C ILE A 335 11.19 14.44 12.06
N ASP A 336 11.87 15.15 11.17
CA ASP A 336 11.21 15.76 10.00
C ASP A 336 11.14 14.77 8.82
N LYS A 337 10.23 15.04 7.87
CA LYS A 337 10.00 14.14 6.73
C LYS A 337 11.24 14.00 5.86
N THR A 338 11.95 15.10 5.58
CA THR A 338 13.14 15.10 4.73
C THR A 338 14.33 14.40 5.38
N GLU A 339 14.43 14.47 6.70
CA GLU A 339 15.41 13.76 7.50
C GLU A 339 15.09 12.26 7.51
N ALA A 340 13.83 11.87 7.73
CA ALA A 340 13.41 10.47 7.70
C ALA A 340 13.61 9.81 6.33
N GLU A 341 13.45 10.56 5.23
CA GLU A 341 13.68 10.07 3.86
C GLU A 341 15.18 9.91 3.53
N LYS A 342 16.08 10.60 4.25
CA LYS A 342 17.54 10.50 4.08
C LYS A 342 18.20 9.56 5.08
N TYR A 343 17.56 9.31 6.22
CA TYR A 343 18.12 8.52 7.30
C TYR A 343 17.90 7.02 7.04
N THR A 344 18.99 6.30 6.76
CA THR A 344 18.92 4.87 6.42
C THR A 344 18.79 3.98 7.66
N ILE A 345 18.27 2.76 7.47
CA ILE A 345 18.21 1.73 8.51
C ILE A 345 19.62 1.40 9.04
N SER A 346 20.62 1.31 8.16
CA SER A 346 22.02 1.09 8.52
C SER A 346 22.58 2.21 9.41
N ALA A 347 22.34 3.46 9.05
CA ALA A 347 22.74 4.60 9.86
C ALA A 347 22.03 4.59 11.22
N PHE A 348 20.74 4.26 11.25
CA PHE A 348 19.99 4.11 12.48
C PHE A 348 20.57 3.07 13.44
N LEU A 349 20.85 1.87 12.94
CA LEU A 349 21.42 0.78 13.73
C LEU A 349 22.83 1.11 14.23
N ASN A 350 23.60 1.90 13.47
CA ASN A 350 24.95 2.33 13.87
C ASN A 350 24.95 3.41 14.96
N HIS A 351 23.88 4.21 15.05
CA HIS A 351 23.73 5.23 16.11
C HIS A 351 23.20 4.66 17.43
N LEU A 352 22.85 3.38 17.50
CA LEU A 352 22.47 2.72 18.76
C LEU A 352 23.73 2.38 19.56
N CYS A 353 23.85 2.94 20.77
CA CYS A 353 24.98 2.70 21.67
C CYS A 353 24.85 1.42 22.51
N GLU A 354 23.62 0.96 22.75
CA GLU A 354 23.33 -0.21 23.59
C GLU A 354 23.19 -1.48 22.74
N GLU A 355 24.00 -2.50 23.01
CA GLU A 355 24.07 -3.73 22.19
C GLU A 355 22.75 -4.52 22.22
N SER A 356 22.12 -4.66 23.39
CA SER A 356 20.83 -5.36 23.55
C SER A 356 19.72 -4.73 22.69
N LEU A 357 19.60 -3.39 22.72
CA LEU A 357 18.66 -2.65 21.89
C LEU A 357 18.99 -2.80 20.40
N LYS A 358 20.28 -2.78 20.06
CA LYS A 358 20.74 -2.95 18.67
C LYS A 358 20.36 -4.34 18.15
N GLU A 359 20.51 -5.39 18.96
CA GLU A 359 20.09 -6.75 18.63
C GLU A 359 18.57 -6.85 18.44
N GLU A 360 17.77 -6.27 19.36
CA GLU A 360 16.30 -6.22 19.23
C GLU A 360 15.88 -5.54 17.92
N TYR A 361 16.37 -4.32 17.64
CA TYR A 361 16.05 -3.63 16.39
C TYR A 361 16.54 -4.42 15.17
N THR A 362 17.72 -5.04 15.21
CA THR A 362 18.25 -5.83 14.09
C THR A 362 17.33 -7.00 13.77
N SER A 363 16.86 -7.73 14.80
CA SER A 363 15.90 -8.82 14.64
C SER A 363 14.56 -8.33 14.09
N LEU A 364 14.01 -7.23 14.63
CA LEU A 364 12.75 -6.67 14.18
C LEU A 364 12.80 -6.15 12.73
N PHE A 365 13.88 -5.46 12.35
CA PHE A 365 14.10 -5.06 10.95
C PHE A 365 14.29 -6.26 10.04
N HIS A 366 14.91 -7.35 10.51
CA HIS A 366 14.99 -8.59 9.74
C HIS A 366 13.59 -9.15 9.44
N SER A 367 12.74 -9.31 10.46
CA SER A 367 11.35 -9.75 10.29
C SER A 367 10.57 -8.84 9.33
N PHE A 368 10.69 -7.51 9.49
CA PHE A 368 10.02 -6.55 8.61
C PHE A 368 10.50 -6.68 7.15
N LYS A 369 11.82 -6.72 6.92
CA LYS A 369 12.40 -6.88 5.58
C LYS A 369 11.97 -8.18 4.92
N TYR A 370 11.98 -9.26 5.67
CA TYR A 370 11.55 -10.56 5.16
C TYR A 370 10.06 -10.54 4.78
N ALA A 371 9.20 -10.04 5.66
CA ALA A 371 7.77 -9.90 5.36
C ALA A 371 7.51 -8.97 4.17
N TRP A 372 8.17 -7.81 4.10
CA TRP A 372 8.07 -6.89 2.97
C TRP A 372 8.48 -7.54 1.66
N ASN A 373 9.70 -8.09 1.60
CA ASN A 373 10.26 -8.63 0.37
C ASN A 373 9.44 -9.81 -0.17
N SER A 374 8.83 -10.58 0.71
CA SER A 374 7.94 -11.68 0.35
C SER A 374 6.54 -11.23 -0.04
N CYS A 375 6.03 -10.12 0.51
CA CYS A 375 4.65 -9.67 0.30
C CYS A 375 4.50 -8.53 -0.72
N LYS A 376 5.58 -7.85 -1.11
CA LYS A 376 5.54 -6.61 -1.93
C LYS A 376 4.75 -6.72 -3.23
N SER A 377 4.66 -7.91 -3.84
CA SER A 377 3.84 -8.17 -5.02
C SER A 377 2.33 -8.03 -4.76
N PHE A 378 1.88 -8.23 -3.53
CA PHE A 378 0.45 -8.13 -3.14
C PHE A 378 0.06 -6.73 -2.63
N LEU A 379 1.05 -5.86 -2.36
CA LEU A 379 0.80 -4.56 -1.73
C LEU A 379 0.28 -3.49 -2.71
N GLY A 380 0.43 -3.72 -4.01
CA GLY A 380 -0.13 -2.85 -5.05
C GLY A 380 -1.66 -2.84 -5.09
N ASP A 381 -2.33 -3.89 -4.58
CA ASP A 381 -3.77 -4.07 -4.69
C ASP A 381 -4.54 -3.77 -3.39
N GLN A 382 -3.91 -3.09 -2.42
CA GLN A 382 -4.49 -2.81 -1.08
C GLN A 382 -5.43 -1.59 -1.03
N GLY A 383 -6.10 -1.26 -2.13
CA GLY A 383 -7.05 -0.16 -2.21
C GLY A 383 -6.44 1.20 -1.85
N ARG A 384 -6.92 1.83 -0.76
CA ARG A 384 -6.42 3.14 -0.29
C ARG A 384 -4.96 3.10 0.20
N LEU A 385 -4.53 1.93 0.68
CA LEU A 385 -3.17 1.65 1.11
C LEU A 385 -2.38 0.95 -0.01
N SER A 386 -2.78 1.14 -1.27
CA SER A 386 -2.00 0.63 -2.41
C SER A 386 -0.62 1.27 -2.41
N VAL A 387 0.41 0.42 -2.39
CA VAL A 387 1.79 0.87 -2.52
C VAL A 387 2.09 1.18 -4.00
N PRO A 388 2.65 2.35 -4.33
CA PRO A 388 3.11 2.66 -5.68
C PRO A 388 4.03 1.58 -6.25
N GLN A 389 3.85 1.21 -7.53
CA GLN A 389 4.57 0.10 -8.15
C GLN A 389 6.11 0.23 -8.05
N ASP A 390 6.63 1.45 -8.13
CA ASP A 390 8.07 1.72 -8.01
C ASP A 390 8.62 1.27 -6.65
N LEU A 391 7.84 1.48 -5.59
CA LEU A 391 8.19 1.03 -4.24
C LEU A 391 7.99 -0.48 -4.08
N CYS A 392 6.94 -1.07 -4.68
CA CYS A 392 6.75 -2.53 -4.71
C CYS A 392 7.91 -3.26 -5.42
N ASN A 393 8.56 -2.62 -6.38
CA ASN A 393 9.71 -3.20 -7.08
C ASN A 393 10.99 -3.11 -6.24
N THR A 394 11.09 -2.14 -5.33
CA THR A 394 12.28 -1.90 -4.51
C THR A 394 12.38 -2.97 -3.41
N PRO A 395 13.45 -3.79 -3.37
CA PRO A 395 13.68 -4.68 -2.24
C PRO A 395 14.01 -3.86 -1.00
N MET A 396 13.53 -4.30 0.16
CA MET A 396 13.89 -3.66 1.42
C MET A 396 15.15 -4.27 2.00
N ASP A 397 16.17 -3.42 2.14
CA ASP A 397 17.47 -3.73 2.71
C ASP A 397 17.84 -2.69 3.80
N ASN A 398 19.09 -2.70 4.26
CA ASN A 398 19.55 -1.76 5.28
C ASN A 398 19.84 -0.34 4.73
N ASP A 399 19.88 -0.15 3.42
CA ASP A 399 20.15 1.15 2.79
C ASP A 399 18.86 1.93 2.53
N CYS A 400 17.71 1.25 2.64
CA CYS A 400 16.40 1.87 2.62
C CYS A 400 16.22 2.92 3.72
N ALA A 401 15.44 3.95 3.40
CA ALA A 401 15.11 5.04 4.31
C ALA A 401 14.19 4.56 5.44
N ILE A 402 14.43 5.07 6.67
CA ILE A 402 13.61 4.74 7.84
C ILE A 402 12.15 5.18 7.64
N ALA A 403 11.91 6.20 6.81
CA ALA A 403 10.58 6.64 6.41
C ALA A 403 9.70 5.52 5.83
N MET A 404 10.27 4.48 5.21
CA MET A 404 9.50 3.34 4.69
C MET A 404 8.91 2.45 5.79
N VAL A 405 9.48 2.48 6.99
CA VAL A 405 9.10 1.62 8.13
C VAL A 405 8.20 2.36 9.12
N LEU A 406 8.08 3.69 9.00
CA LEU A 406 7.18 4.50 9.82
C LEU A 406 5.72 4.35 9.34
N PRO A 407 4.74 4.12 10.23
CA PRO A 407 3.34 3.92 9.84
C PRO A 407 2.69 5.24 9.42
N CYS A 408 2.64 5.51 8.11
CA CYS A 408 1.93 6.66 7.52
C CYS A 408 1.00 6.19 6.39
N ALA A 409 -0.16 6.82 6.20
CA ALA A 409 -1.01 6.56 5.02
C ALA A 409 -0.48 7.15 3.71
N THR A 410 0.53 8.02 3.76
CA THR A 410 1.03 8.74 2.59
C THR A 410 2.56 8.79 2.57
N GLY A 411 3.14 9.05 1.40
CA GLY A 411 4.59 9.06 1.22
C GLY A 411 5.20 7.67 1.37
N LEU A 412 6.49 7.60 1.73
CA LEU A 412 7.20 6.33 1.88
C LEU A 412 6.63 5.44 3.00
N GLY A 413 6.05 6.03 4.04
CA GLY A 413 5.48 5.28 5.16
C GLY A 413 4.24 4.45 4.81
N VAL A 414 3.68 4.63 3.61
CA VAL A 414 2.62 3.76 3.08
C VAL A 414 3.08 2.31 3.10
N CYS A 415 4.35 2.04 2.83
CA CYS A 415 4.93 0.70 2.84
C CYS A 415 4.65 -0.06 4.16
N SER A 416 4.90 0.58 5.29
CA SER A 416 4.68 0.01 6.63
C SER A 416 3.19 -0.22 6.92
N THR A 417 2.36 0.77 6.61
CA THR A 417 0.91 0.71 6.85
C THR A 417 0.24 -0.36 5.99
N SER A 418 0.63 -0.45 4.72
CA SER A 418 0.11 -1.43 3.75
C SER A 418 0.51 -2.86 4.09
N LEU A 419 1.76 -3.08 4.50
CA LEU A 419 2.21 -4.39 4.94
C LEU A 419 1.39 -4.85 6.16
N THR A 420 1.21 -3.96 7.14
CA THR A 420 0.40 -4.25 8.33
C THR A 420 -1.04 -4.59 7.98
N TYR A 421 -1.66 -3.78 7.13
CA TYR A 421 -3.02 -4.01 6.64
C TYR A 421 -3.15 -5.34 5.90
N PHE A 422 -2.21 -5.66 5.02
CA PHE A 422 -2.17 -6.91 4.27
C PHE A 422 -2.10 -8.13 5.21
N LEU A 423 -1.20 -8.12 6.21
CA LEU A 423 -1.06 -9.23 7.15
C LEU A 423 -2.32 -9.43 8.01
N VAL A 424 -2.94 -8.33 8.47
CA VAL A 424 -4.21 -8.39 9.21
C VAL A 424 -5.33 -8.97 8.32
N ASN A 425 -5.42 -8.53 7.07
CA ASN A 425 -6.43 -9.04 6.14
C ASN A 425 -6.19 -10.50 5.78
N ALA A 426 -4.95 -10.93 5.51
CA ALA A 426 -4.65 -12.33 5.24
C ALA A 426 -5.12 -13.23 6.40
N ASN A 427 -4.87 -12.82 7.65
CA ASN A 427 -5.36 -13.54 8.84
C ASN A 427 -6.90 -13.58 8.88
N ASN A 428 -7.55 -12.43 8.77
CA ASN A 428 -8.99 -12.30 8.94
C ASN A 428 -9.79 -12.95 7.79
N GLU A 429 -9.34 -12.82 6.55
CA GLU A 429 -9.96 -13.44 5.38
C GLU A 429 -9.92 -14.96 5.50
N SER A 430 -8.78 -15.53 5.89
CA SER A 430 -8.65 -16.97 6.12
C SER A 430 -9.51 -17.46 7.29
N LEU A 431 -9.57 -16.71 8.39
CA LEU A 431 -10.46 -17.04 9.50
C LEU A 431 -11.93 -16.98 9.10
N GLY A 432 -12.32 -15.99 8.29
CA GLY A 432 -13.65 -15.88 7.72
C GLY A 432 -13.98 -17.05 6.79
N ALA A 433 -13.04 -17.45 5.93
CA ALA A 433 -13.19 -18.60 5.03
C ALA A 433 -13.34 -19.91 5.82
N TYR A 434 -12.53 -20.13 6.86
CA TYR A 434 -12.68 -21.25 7.79
C TYR A 434 -14.08 -21.31 8.40
N ARG A 435 -14.58 -20.18 8.91
CA ARG A 435 -15.90 -20.12 9.55
C ARG A 435 -17.04 -20.41 8.59
N SER A 436 -16.96 -19.87 7.38
CA SER A 436 -17.93 -20.15 6.32
C SER A 436 -17.92 -21.65 5.97
N ALA A 437 -16.73 -22.24 5.81
CA ALA A 437 -16.58 -23.67 5.53
C ALA A 437 -17.07 -24.57 6.69
N ALA A 438 -16.87 -24.14 7.95
CA ALA A 438 -17.28 -24.86 9.15
C ALA A 438 -18.73 -24.56 9.59
N ASN A 439 -19.48 -23.72 8.84
CA ASN A 439 -20.83 -23.25 9.19
C ASN A 439 -20.92 -22.64 10.62
N GLN A 440 -19.93 -21.84 11.00
CA GLN A 440 -19.88 -21.16 12.30
C GLN A 440 -20.29 -19.69 12.17
N ASP A 441 -21.50 -19.35 12.60
CA ASP A 441 -22.06 -17.98 12.53
C ASP A 441 -21.91 -17.17 13.82
N SER A 442 -21.42 -17.76 14.91
CA SER A 442 -21.29 -17.07 16.21
C SER A 442 -20.34 -15.87 16.17
N PRO A 443 -20.68 -14.71 16.78
CA PRO A 443 -19.77 -13.57 16.82
C PRO A 443 -18.46 -13.95 17.54
N LEU A 444 -17.32 -13.60 16.93
CA LEU A 444 -16.00 -13.79 17.52
C LEU A 444 -15.56 -12.50 18.21
N GLU A 445 -14.72 -12.66 19.23
CA GLU A 445 -13.99 -11.56 19.83
C GLU A 445 -13.11 -10.87 18.77
N ARG A 446 -13.03 -9.55 18.90
CA ARG A 446 -12.15 -8.69 18.11
C ARG A 446 -11.13 -8.10 19.06
N ILE A 447 -9.87 -8.20 18.70
CA ILE A 447 -8.77 -7.59 19.45
C ILE A 447 -8.06 -6.57 18.60
N ALA A 448 -7.52 -5.52 19.22
CA ALA A 448 -6.74 -4.54 18.49
C ALA A 448 -5.43 -5.16 17.97
N VAL A 449 -4.96 -4.74 16.80
CA VAL A 449 -3.66 -5.21 16.23
C VAL A 449 -2.48 -4.98 17.19
N SER A 450 -2.58 -3.97 18.04
CA SER A 450 -1.67 -3.66 19.14
C SER A 450 -1.52 -4.77 20.18
N GLU A 451 -2.53 -5.62 20.34
CA GLU A 451 -2.60 -6.68 21.35
C GLU A 451 -2.38 -8.08 20.73
N ALA A 452 -2.18 -8.13 19.42
CA ALA A 452 -1.95 -9.37 18.69
C ALA A 452 -0.63 -10.03 19.13
N THR A 453 -0.71 -11.32 19.43
CA THR A 453 0.43 -12.20 19.70
C THR A 453 0.32 -13.41 18.79
N LEU A 454 1.34 -14.25 18.72
CA LEU A 454 1.31 -15.45 17.87
C LEU A 454 0.12 -16.37 18.21
N SER A 455 -0.34 -16.43 19.46
CA SER A 455 -1.51 -17.24 19.86
C SER A 455 -2.84 -16.70 19.36
N HIS A 456 -2.90 -15.42 18.95
CA HIS A 456 -4.11 -14.81 18.39
C HIS A 456 -4.17 -14.94 16.85
N LEU A 457 -3.09 -15.42 16.22
CA LEU A 457 -2.92 -15.40 14.77
C LEU A 457 -2.90 -16.82 14.18
N ILE A 458 -3.18 -16.89 12.88
CA ILE A 458 -2.87 -18.07 12.06
C ILE A 458 -1.36 -18.03 11.76
N ALA A 459 -0.55 -18.32 12.76
CA ALA A 459 0.91 -18.24 12.69
C ALA A 459 1.55 -19.64 12.73
N TYR A 460 2.45 -19.90 11.79
CA TYR A 460 3.21 -21.15 11.68
C TYR A 460 4.46 -20.92 10.82
N ASP A 461 5.49 -21.72 11.07
CA ASP A 461 6.65 -21.86 10.18
C ASP A 461 6.40 -22.99 9.16
N PRO A 462 6.51 -22.72 7.84
CA PRO A 462 6.28 -23.72 6.81
C PRO A 462 7.14 -25.00 6.96
N GLU A 463 8.42 -24.87 7.32
CA GLU A 463 9.36 -25.99 7.39
C GLU A 463 9.34 -26.68 8.75
N ARG A 464 9.18 -25.91 9.84
CA ARG A 464 9.28 -26.42 11.20
C ARG A 464 7.94 -26.90 11.77
N ASP A 465 6.82 -26.35 11.31
CA ASP A 465 5.49 -26.66 11.86
C ASP A 465 4.61 -27.39 10.84
N LEU A 466 4.48 -26.84 9.63
CA LEU A 466 3.54 -27.36 8.62
C LEU A 466 4.08 -28.63 7.95
N LEU A 467 5.33 -28.63 7.50
CA LEU A 467 5.92 -29.80 6.82
C LEU A 467 5.89 -31.06 7.71
N PRO A 468 6.29 -31.05 8.99
CA PRO A 468 6.18 -32.22 9.86
C PRO A 468 4.73 -32.71 10.01
N LEU A 469 3.77 -31.80 10.13
CA LEU A 469 2.34 -32.14 10.17
C LEU A 469 1.92 -32.89 8.89
N ILE A 470 2.38 -32.43 7.73
CA ILE A 470 2.11 -33.09 6.44
C ILE A 470 2.72 -34.50 6.42
N LEU A 471 3.98 -34.62 6.82
CA LEU A 471 4.68 -35.91 6.85
C LEU A 471 4.00 -36.93 7.78
N THR A 472 3.44 -36.48 8.91
CA THR A 472 2.72 -37.38 9.83
C THR A 472 1.38 -37.91 9.30
N HIS A 473 0.80 -37.25 8.29
CA HIS A 473 -0.47 -37.63 7.69
C HIS A 473 -0.33 -38.02 6.21
N CYS A 474 0.87 -38.50 5.87
CA CYS A 474 1.21 -39.02 4.57
C CYS A 474 1.62 -40.49 4.70
N ASN A 475 0.99 -41.36 3.92
CA ASN A 475 1.33 -42.78 3.81
C ASN A 475 2.03 -43.04 2.48
N TYR A 476 3.06 -43.89 2.51
CA TYR A 476 3.75 -44.36 1.32
C TYR A 476 3.24 -45.77 0.97
N SER A 477 2.87 -46.00 -0.29
CA SER A 477 2.84 -47.37 -0.79
C SER A 477 4.29 -47.85 -0.95
N LEU A 478 4.64 -48.91 -0.25
CA LEU A 478 5.96 -49.55 -0.33
C LEU A 478 5.81 -50.93 -1.00
N GLU A 479 5.03 -51.00 -2.07
CA GLU A 479 4.92 -52.22 -2.86
C GLU A 479 6.23 -52.45 -3.62
N VAL A 480 6.83 -53.61 -3.36
CA VAL A 480 8.11 -54.00 -3.93
C VAL A 480 7.98 -54.11 -5.46
N GLY A 481 8.74 -53.31 -6.20
CA GLY A 481 8.71 -53.27 -7.67
C GLY A 481 7.71 -52.26 -8.28
N GLN A 482 6.93 -51.54 -7.47
CA GLN A 482 6.03 -50.48 -7.94
C GLN A 482 6.53 -49.08 -7.55
N GLU A 483 5.98 -48.05 -8.22
CA GLU A 483 6.21 -46.66 -7.84
C GLU A 483 5.72 -46.39 -6.41
N THR A 484 6.47 -45.58 -5.66
CA THR A 484 6.07 -45.14 -4.33
C THR A 484 4.96 -44.10 -4.46
N LEU A 485 3.71 -44.50 -4.24
CA LEU A 485 2.57 -43.59 -4.24
C LEU A 485 2.45 -42.91 -2.88
N VAL A 486 2.24 -41.60 -2.93
CA VAL A 486 2.05 -40.74 -1.76
C VAL A 486 0.56 -40.55 -1.55
N HIS A 487 0.03 -41.14 -0.48
CA HIS A 487 -1.38 -41.01 -0.10
C HIS A 487 -1.52 -40.09 1.11
N TYR A 488 -2.28 -39.01 0.96
CA TYR A 488 -2.54 -38.06 2.03
C TYR A 488 -3.85 -38.40 2.75
N ASP A 489 -3.83 -38.40 4.07
CA ASP A 489 -5.05 -38.43 4.89
C ASP A 489 -5.62 -37.00 4.99
N TRP A 490 -6.40 -36.61 3.98
CA TRP A 490 -7.01 -35.29 3.87
C TRP A 490 -7.85 -34.93 5.10
N ALA A 491 -8.60 -35.90 5.64
CA ALA A 491 -9.46 -35.72 6.80
C ALA A 491 -8.66 -35.48 8.08
N ALA A 492 -7.52 -36.15 8.27
CA ALA A 492 -6.64 -35.91 9.41
C ALA A 492 -5.89 -34.59 9.28
N LEU A 493 -5.40 -34.25 8.08
CA LEU A 493 -4.76 -32.98 7.80
C LEU A 493 -5.68 -31.80 8.11
N GLU A 494 -6.91 -31.83 7.59
CA GLU A 494 -7.88 -30.77 7.83
C GLU A 494 -8.18 -30.61 9.33
N ARG A 495 -8.40 -31.71 10.06
CA ARG A 495 -8.62 -31.67 11.52
C ARG A 495 -7.43 -31.07 12.27
N GLN A 496 -6.20 -31.49 11.95
CA GLN A 496 -5.01 -30.95 12.61
C GLN A 496 -4.82 -29.46 12.33
N LEU A 497 -5.06 -29.01 11.09
CA LEU A 497 -5.00 -27.58 10.75
C LEU A 497 -6.04 -26.79 11.54
N ILE A 498 -7.29 -27.28 11.60
CA ILE A 498 -8.35 -26.64 12.39
C ILE A 498 -7.94 -26.52 13.86
N ASP A 499 -7.50 -27.62 14.46
CA ASP A 499 -7.17 -27.69 15.88
C ASP A 499 -5.98 -26.79 16.26
N ARG A 500 -4.96 -26.70 15.38
CA ARG A 500 -3.73 -25.95 15.67
C ARG A 500 -3.76 -24.50 15.24
N LEU A 501 -4.36 -24.18 14.09
CA LEU A 501 -4.22 -22.88 13.45
C LEU A 501 -5.46 -22.00 13.52
N PHE A 502 -6.67 -22.60 13.51
CA PHE A 502 -7.91 -21.83 13.37
C PHE A 502 -8.74 -21.75 14.66
N ARG A 503 -8.86 -22.85 15.40
CA ARG A 503 -9.77 -22.93 16.55
C ARG A 503 -9.38 -21.91 17.62
N GLY A 504 -10.34 -21.07 18.00
CA GLY A 504 -10.19 -20.09 19.08
C GLY A 504 -9.44 -18.81 18.71
N ARG A 505 -9.09 -18.59 17.43
CA ARG A 505 -8.44 -17.33 17.00
C ARG A 505 -9.48 -16.19 16.91
N PRO A 506 -9.19 -14.98 17.45
CA PRO A 506 -10.05 -13.81 17.29
C PRO A 506 -9.85 -13.14 15.93
N PHE A 507 -10.76 -12.22 15.58
CA PHE A 507 -10.51 -11.28 14.49
C PHE A 507 -9.59 -10.17 14.96
N ILE A 508 -8.68 -9.73 14.08
CA ILE A 508 -7.76 -8.63 14.39
C ILE A 508 -8.30 -7.33 13.81
N GLU A 509 -8.50 -6.33 14.67
CA GLU A 509 -8.92 -5.00 14.25
C GLU A 509 -7.72 -4.18 13.78
N PHE A 510 -7.68 -3.89 12.48
CA PHE A 510 -6.71 -2.97 11.92
C PHE A 510 -7.07 -1.53 12.31
N LYS A 511 -6.11 -0.83 12.91
CA LYS A 511 -6.19 0.60 13.18
C LYS A 511 -5.00 1.28 12.55
N GLU A 512 -5.27 2.29 11.72
CA GLU A 512 -4.21 3.10 11.15
C GLU A 512 -3.56 3.94 12.25
N GLU A 513 -2.29 3.63 12.56
CA GLU A 513 -1.50 4.43 13.47
C GLU A 513 -1.10 5.75 12.79
N ARG A 514 -1.31 6.86 13.49
CA ARG A 514 -1.05 8.19 12.96
C ARG A 514 0.34 8.66 13.37
N PHE A 515 1.37 8.30 12.58
CA PHE A 515 2.68 8.93 12.71
C PHE A 515 2.60 10.40 12.29
N VAL A 516 3.21 11.29 13.07
CA VAL A 516 3.21 12.74 12.79
C VAL A 516 4.66 13.21 12.78
N PHE A 517 5.11 13.80 11.66
CA PHE A 517 6.45 14.39 11.58
C PHE A 517 6.52 15.69 12.39
N SER A 518 7.72 16.06 12.84
CA SER A 518 7.94 17.25 13.68
C SER A 518 7.38 18.54 13.06
N ARG A 519 7.51 18.70 11.74
CA ARG A 519 7.03 19.87 10.98
C ARG A 519 5.54 19.80 10.58
N ASP A 520 4.86 18.66 10.79
CA ASP A 520 3.41 18.51 10.55
C ASP A 520 2.57 18.93 11.77
N THR A 521 3.20 19.24 12.90
CA THR A 521 2.56 19.94 14.05
C THR A 521 2.03 21.33 13.68
N ARG A 522 2.39 21.81 12.49
CA ARG A 522 1.96 23.08 11.88
C ARG A 522 0.63 22.98 11.13
N ASP A 523 0.01 21.80 11.13
CA ASP A 523 -1.28 21.59 10.50
C ASP A 523 -2.43 22.21 11.31
N GLU A 524 -3.38 22.79 10.59
CA GLU A 524 -4.59 23.42 11.12
C GLU A 524 -5.40 22.51 12.05
N ALA A 525 -5.33 21.18 11.86
CA ALA A 525 -5.95 20.20 12.73
C ALA A 525 -5.36 20.20 14.16
N VAL A 526 -4.04 20.41 14.28
CA VAL A 526 -3.36 20.50 15.59
C VAL A 526 -3.74 21.80 16.29
N PHE A 527 -3.78 22.91 15.56
CA PHE A 527 -4.26 24.19 16.11
C PHE A 527 -5.73 24.12 16.51
N SER A 528 -6.58 23.46 15.73
CA SER A 528 -8.00 23.25 16.06
C SER A 528 -8.18 22.36 17.29
N SER A 529 -7.41 21.27 17.40
CA SER A 529 -7.39 20.41 18.58
C SER A 529 -6.94 21.17 19.84
N LEU A 530 -5.93 22.02 19.71
CA LEU A 530 -5.48 22.88 20.81
C LEU A 530 -6.56 23.91 21.18
N ALA A 531 -7.14 24.61 20.20
CA ALA A 531 -8.18 25.61 20.43
C ALA A 531 -9.44 25.00 21.09
N GLY A 532 -9.78 23.76 20.77
CA GLY A 532 -10.87 23.02 21.42
C GLY A 532 -10.59 22.67 22.89
N LYS A 533 -9.33 22.58 23.31
CA LYS A 533 -8.92 22.25 24.70
C LYS A 533 -8.55 23.49 25.52
N ILE A 534 -7.95 24.48 24.89
CA ILE A 534 -7.49 25.74 25.51
C ILE A 534 -7.92 26.89 24.57
N PRO A 535 -8.88 27.74 24.99
CA PRO A 535 -9.27 28.91 24.21
C PRO A 535 -8.04 29.76 23.85
N GLN A 536 -7.82 29.95 22.55
CA GLN A 536 -6.70 30.73 22.04
C GLN A 536 -7.12 32.19 21.85
N GLU A 537 -6.26 33.12 22.28
CA GLU A 537 -6.48 34.57 22.27
C GLU A 537 -5.40 35.26 21.42
N SER A 538 -5.75 36.42 20.84
CA SER A 538 -4.79 37.24 20.10
C SER A 538 -3.86 38.01 21.05
N ILE A 539 -2.66 38.32 20.58
CA ILE A 539 -1.72 39.20 21.28
C ILE A 539 -1.96 40.62 20.79
N SER A 540 -1.92 41.61 21.70
CA SER A 540 -2.07 43.01 21.29
C SER A 540 -0.90 43.46 20.41
N ARG A 541 -1.17 44.29 19.40
CA ARG A 541 -0.14 44.78 18.45
C ARG A 541 1.07 45.46 19.11
N VAL A 542 0.85 46.13 20.24
CA VAL A 542 1.91 46.79 21.02
C VAL A 542 2.87 45.74 21.58
N ILE A 543 2.32 44.65 22.15
CA ILE A 543 3.11 43.54 22.69
C ILE A 543 3.81 42.79 21.55
N GLU A 544 3.13 42.52 20.44
CA GLU A 544 3.75 41.87 19.27
C GLU A 544 4.97 42.66 18.78
N SER A 545 4.83 43.98 18.60
CA SER A 545 5.92 44.84 18.16
C SER A 545 7.10 44.81 19.14
N GLN A 546 6.82 44.82 20.44
CA GLN A 546 7.86 44.76 21.47
C GLN A 546 8.57 43.39 21.52
N ILE A 547 7.83 42.29 21.33
CA ILE A 547 8.43 40.94 21.22
C ILE A 547 9.39 40.86 20.03
N ILE A 548 9.01 41.44 18.88
CA ILE A 548 9.87 41.47 17.68
C ILE A 548 11.14 42.29 17.95
N VAL A 549 11.01 43.44 18.63
CA VAL A 549 12.13 44.29 19.03
C VAL A 549 13.08 43.55 19.98
N ASP A 550 12.55 42.84 20.97
CA ASP A 550 13.34 42.06 21.93
C ASP A 550 14.22 41.01 21.23
N LEU A 551 13.69 40.36 20.19
CA LEU A 551 14.39 39.34 19.40
C LEU A 551 15.35 39.92 18.35
N ARG A 552 15.39 41.26 18.19
CA ARG A 552 16.34 42.00 17.34
C ARG A 552 16.45 41.50 15.89
N SER A 553 15.36 40.98 15.33
CA SER A 553 15.37 40.32 14.00
C SER A 553 16.42 39.20 13.84
N SER A 554 16.80 38.55 14.95
CA SER A 554 17.75 37.43 14.96
C SER A 554 17.06 36.15 14.46
N LEU A 555 17.40 35.71 13.24
CA LEU A 555 16.87 34.47 12.67
C LEU A 555 17.11 33.24 13.57
N PRO A 556 18.29 33.04 14.19
CA PRO A 556 18.51 31.93 15.11
C PRO A 556 17.59 31.97 16.34
N ASP A 557 17.34 33.15 16.91
CA ASP A 557 16.49 33.27 18.08
C ASP A 557 15.02 33.06 17.73
N VAL A 558 14.53 33.65 16.63
CA VAL A 558 13.17 33.40 16.12
C VAL A 558 12.96 31.91 15.86
N CYS A 559 13.87 31.24 15.17
CA CYS A 559 13.80 29.80 14.92
C CYS A 559 13.81 28.98 16.22
N SER A 560 14.61 29.38 17.21
CA SER A 560 14.69 28.71 18.51
C SER A 560 13.40 28.84 19.32
N VAL A 561 12.76 30.02 19.28
CA VAL A 561 11.44 30.25 19.89
C VAL A 561 10.39 29.40 19.18
N MET A 562 10.36 29.42 17.84
CA MET A 562 9.45 28.58 17.05
C MET A 562 9.58 27.09 17.40
N SER A 563 10.80 26.55 17.48
CA SER A 563 11.00 25.14 17.86
C SER A 563 10.51 24.83 19.27
N SER A 564 10.67 25.77 20.21
CA SER A 564 10.15 25.61 21.58
C SER A 564 8.62 25.59 21.60
N LEU A 565 7.99 26.42 20.76
CA LEU A 565 6.54 26.47 20.59
C LEU A 565 5.99 25.25 19.85
N ASP A 566 6.68 24.74 18.82
CA ASP A 566 6.31 23.50 18.08
C ASP A 566 6.18 22.33 19.09
N ILE A 567 7.14 22.19 20.00
CA ILE A 567 7.11 21.19 21.08
C ILE A 567 5.92 21.43 22.00
N ALA A 568 5.74 22.67 22.49
CA ALA A 568 4.66 23.00 23.41
C ALA A 568 3.27 22.75 22.81
N ILE A 569 3.03 23.19 21.58
CA ILE A 569 1.77 22.97 20.84
C ILE A 569 1.50 21.47 20.69
N GLY A 570 2.52 20.68 20.37
CA GLY A 570 2.39 19.22 20.32
C GLY A 570 1.82 18.65 21.62
N PHE A 571 2.43 18.97 22.77
CA PHE A 571 1.95 18.47 24.06
C PHE A 571 0.58 19.02 24.47
N LEU A 572 0.34 20.32 24.29
CA LEU A 572 -0.91 20.98 24.67
C LEU A 572 -2.08 20.52 23.80
N ALA A 573 -1.86 20.27 22.50
CA ALA A 573 -2.89 19.73 21.61
C ALA A 573 -3.33 18.32 22.04
N SER A 574 -2.44 17.53 22.65
CA SER A 574 -2.76 16.21 23.20
C SER A 574 -3.37 16.27 24.61
N SER A 575 -2.77 17.04 25.52
CA SER A 575 -3.08 17.00 26.96
C SER A 575 -3.95 18.15 27.49
N GLY A 576 -4.10 19.24 26.75
CA GLY A 576 -4.75 20.46 27.23
C GLY A 576 -3.91 21.21 28.26
N GLY A 577 -4.53 22.16 28.97
CA GLY A 577 -3.83 22.99 29.94
C GLY A 577 -4.66 24.15 30.47
N GLN A 578 -4.19 24.80 31.53
CA GLN A 578 -4.86 25.98 32.10
C GLN A 578 -4.54 27.22 31.26
N SER A 579 -5.55 27.79 30.60
CA SER A 579 -5.43 28.95 29.68
C SER A 579 -4.56 30.10 30.24
N LYS A 580 -4.77 30.49 31.50
CA LYS A 580 -4.06 31.59 32.16
C LYS A 580 -2.65 31.25 32.68
N LYS A 581 -2.19 30.01 32.54
CA LYS A 581 -0.86 29.61 33.00
C LYS A 581 0.20 30.32 32.13
N PRO A 582 1.23 30.96 32.72
CA PRO A 582 2.30 31.58 31.95
C PRO A 582 3.03 30.57 31.07
N LEU A 583 3.22 30.92 29.80
CA LEU A 583 3.83 30.03 28.81
C LEU A 583 5.28 29.70 29.17
N LYS A 584 6.02 30.66 29.74
CA LYS A 584 7.37 30.46 30.27
C LYS A 584 7.44 29.33 31.29
N LEU A 585 6.52 29.32 32.28
CA LEU A 585 6.50 28.31 33.32
C LEU A 585 6.17 26.93 32.74
N TYR A 586 5.28 26.87 31.75
CA TYR A 586 5.00 25.62 31.06
C TYR A 586 6.24 25.06 30.35
N LEU A 587 6.97 25.90 29.60
CA LEU A 587 8.17 25.48 28.87
C LEU A 587 9.28 24.95 29.80
N HIS A 588 9.56 25.63 30.91
CA HIS A 588 10.70 25.29 31.77
C HIS A 588 10.35 24.38 32.94
N GLU A 589 9.17 24.51 33.55
CA GLU A 589 8.81 23.74 34.74
C GLU A 589 8.07 22.44 34.40
N VAL A 590 7.27 22.44 33.33
CA VAL A 590 6.50 21.27 32.89
C VAL A 590 7.27 20.49 31.83
N LEU A 591 7.62 21.13 30.71
CA LEU A 591 8.35 20.48 29.62
C LEU A 591 9.85 20.30 29.90
N LYS A 592 10.36 20.88 31.00
CA LYS A 592 11.76 20.81 31.41
C LYS A 592 12.73 21.21 30.29
N LEU A 593 12.35 22.19 29.47
CA LEU A 593 13.22 22.68 28.40
C LEU A 593 14.48 23.33 29.00
N PRO A 594 15.68 23.07 28.41
CA PRO A 594 16.93 23.71 28.79
C PRO A 594 16.83 25.24 28.81
N LYS A 595 17.59 25.90 29.70
CA LYS A 595 17.52 27.36 29.92
C LYS A 595 17.98 28.19 28.70
N ASP A 596 18.73 27.60 27.78
CA ASP A 596 19.17 28.18 26.50
C ASP A 596 18.08 28.15 25.41
N ARG A 597 16.97 27.42 25.65
CA ARG A 597 15.77 27.39 24.81
C ARG A 597 14.61 28.10 25.51
N GLY A 598 13.49 28.34 24.81
CA GLY A 598 12.32 29.01 25.38
C GLY A 598 11.87 30.22 24.55
N LEU A 599 11.28 31.22 25.21
CA LEU A 599 10.65 32.36 24.54
C LEU A 599 11.62 33.46 24.10
N LYS A 600 12.83 33.52 24.68
CA LYS A 600 13.92 34.45 24.32
C LYS A 600 13.55 35.94 24.23
N SER A 601 12.37 36.33 24.72
CA SER A 601 11.89 37.70 24.81
C SER A 601 11.33 37.93 26.22
N PRO A 602 11.83 38.92 26.97
CA PRO A 602 11.30 39.25 28.29
C PRO A 602 9.82 39.66 28.21
N THR A 603 9.42 40.33 27.13
CA THR A 603 8.02 40.72 26.91
C THR A 603 7.12 39.50 26.71
N ALA A 604 7.56 38.53 25.90
CA ALA A 604 6.81 37.29 25.70
C ALA A 604 6.71 36.49 27.02
N GLU A 605 7.79 36.46 27.80
CA GLU A 605 7.82 35.79 29.11
C GLU A 605 6.87 36.38 30.15
N GLN A 606 6.67 37.68 30.12
CA GLN A 606 5.81 38.39 31.07
C GLN A 606 4.34 38.39 30.66
N HIS A 607 4.05 38.45 29.37
CA HIS A 607 2.70 38.70 28.85
C HIS A 607 2.04 37.50 28.13
N CYS A 608 2.79 36.46 27.76
CA CYS A 608 2.23 35.30 27.06
C CYS A 608 1.81 34.17 28.02
N ASN A 609 0.55 33.75 27.92
CA ASN A 609 -0.01 32.60 28.61
C ASN A 609 -0.26 31.45 27.62
N LEU A 610 -0.75 30.30 28.09
CA LEU A 610 -1.13 29.19 27.22
C LEU A 610 -2.22 29.57 26.20
N SER A 611 -3.08 30.55 26.49
CA SER A 611 -4.03 31.12 25.52
C SER A 611 -3.36 31.82 24.34
N HIS A 612 -2.13 32.33 24.49
CA HIS A 612 -1.41 33.07 23.46
C HIS A 612 -0.48 32.19 22.60
N THR A 613 -0.46 30.88 22.83
CA THR A 613 0.53 29.97 22.23
C THR A 613 0.49 29.98 20.70
N VAL A 614 -0.71 29.85 20.11
CA VAL A 614 -0.88 29.85 18.64
C VAL A 614 -0.60 31.23 18.05
N ALA A 615 -1.02 32.31 18.72
CA ALA A 615 -0.77 33.67 18.27
C ALA A 615 0.73 33.99 18.23
N LEU A 616 1.47 33.62 19.29
CA LEU A 616 2.92 33.80 19.34
C LEU A 616 3.63 32.96 18.27
N TRP A 617 3.19 31.73 18.05
CA TRP A 617 3.76 30.89 17.00
C TRP A 617 3.56 31.51 15.61
N ARG A 618 2.36 32.04 15.31
CA ARG A 618 2.06 32.74 14.06
C ARG A 618 2.93 33.99 13.88
N LEU A 619 3.15 34.75 14.95
CA LEU A 619 4.04 35.91 14.95
C LEU A 619 5.48 35.52 14.58
N MET A 620 6.01 34.45 15.21
CA MET A 620 7.35 33.97 14.91
C MET A 620 7.48 33.41 13.48
N ALA A 621 6.46 32.70 13.00
CA ALA A 621 6.43 32.21 11.62
C ALA A 621 6.45 33.37 10.60
N LEU A 622 5.71 34.44 10.88
CA LEU A 622 5.69 35.65 10.06
C LEU A 622 7.03 36.36 10.04
N GLU A 623 7.64 36.57 11.21
CA GLU A 623 8.94 37.23 11.28
C GLU A 623 10.05 36.40 10.65
N ARG A 624 10.05 35.07 10.83
CA ARG A 624 10.99 34.19 10.11
C ARG A 624 10.87 34.36 8.60
N ALA A 625 9.65 34.36 8.07
CA ALA A 625 9.42 34.51 6.64
C ALA A 625 9.85 35.90 6.12
N LYS A 626 9.58 36.97 6.88
CA LYS A 626 10.06 38.33 6.57
C LYS A 626 11.60 38.41 6.57
N ILE A 627 12.27 37.90 7.61
CA ILE A 627 13.74 37.92 7.71
C ILE A 627 14.37 37.14 6.56
N ASN A 628 13.85 35.95 6.22
CA ASN A 628 14.34 35.18 5.09
C ASN A 628 14.18 35.94 3.77
N SER A 629 13.03 36.58 3.53
CA SER A 629 12.82 37.43 2.36
C SER A 629 13.79 38.61 2.30
N ARG A 630 14.07 39.28 3.44
CA ARG A 630 15.03 40.39 3.53
C ARG A 630 16.47 39.95 3.22
N ASN A 631 16.83 38.74 3.62
CA ASN A 631 18.16 38.16 3.40
C ASN A 631 18.30 37.50 2.01
N GLU A 632 17.31 37.67 1.11
CA GLU A 632 17.24 37.00 -0.19
C GLU A 632 17.29 35.46 -0.10
N GLN A 633 16.94 34.90 1.06
CA GLN A 633 16.84 33.46 1.31
C GLN A 633 15.42 32.96 0.98
N GLU A 634 15.25 31.64 0.86
CA GLU A 634 13.92 31.05 0.60
C GLU A 634 13.03 31.13 1.86
N PRO A 635 11.94 31.93 1.88
CA PRO A 635 11.04 32.02 3.03
C PRO A 635 10.18 30.76 3.21
N PHE A 636 9.94 30.00 2.14
CA PHE A 636 9.05 28.84 2.13
C PHE A 636 9.73 27.58 1.58
N GLU A 637 10.43 26.84 2.45
CA GLU A 637 11.16 25.62 2.08
C GLU A 637 10.29 24.56 1.39
N GLN A 638 9.01 24.46 1.75
CA GLN A 638 8.07 23.45 1.21
C GLN A 638 7.26 23.92 0.00
N LEU A 639 7.46 25.17 -0.45
CA LEU A 639 6.72 25.70 -1.60
C LEU A 639 7.33 25.15 -2.89
N SER A 640 6.50 24.52 -3.73
CA SER A 640 6.93 24.01 -5.05
C SER A 640 7.42 25.15 -5.95
N ASP A 641 8.34 24.82 -6.85
CA ASP A 641 8.85 25.74 -7.88
C ASP A 641 7.75 26.24 -8.83
N ALA A 642 6.62 25.53 -8.92
CA ALA A 642 5.44 25.97 -9.64
C ALA A 642 4.90 27.33 -9.17
N PHE A 643 5.18 27.73 -7.91
CA PHE A 643 4.71 28.99 -7.29
C PHE A 643 5.78 30.09 -7.21
N LYS A 644 6.94 29.86 -7.87
CA LYS A 644 8.12 30.73 -7.79
C LYS A 644 8.44 31.47 -9.08
N LYS A 645 7.50 31.54 -10.03
CA LYS A 645 7.73 32.23 -11.30
C LYS A 645 7.88 33.73 -11.07
N LYS A 646 8.87 34.33 -11.74
CA LYS A 646 9.14 35.77 -11.65
C LYS A 646 8.08 36.57 -12.41
N LEU A 647 7.70 37.71 -11.83
CA LEU A 647 6.85 38.71 -12.49
C LEU A 647 7.65 39.50 -13.52
N SER A 648 7.02 39.89 -14.63
CA SER A 648 7.58 40.85 -15.58
C SER A 648 7.64 42.27 -14.98
N THR A 649 8.48 43.14 -15.55
CA THR A 649 8.65 44.53 -15.05
C THR A 649 7.34 45.33 -15.03
N LYS A 650 6.45 45.10 -16.00
CA LYS A 650 5.13 45.73 -16.08
C LYS A 650 4.19 45.23 -14.96
N GLU A 651 4.21 43.93 -14.70
CA GLU A 651 3.41 43.31 -13.64
C GLU A 651 3.89 43.73 -12.25
N GLN A 652 5.21 43.78 -12.03
CA GLN A 652 5.80 44.25 -10.78
C GLN A 652 5.36 45.69 -10.46
N THR A 653 5.47 46.60 -11.43
CA THR A 653 5.07 48.01 -11.25
C THR A 653 3.59 48.14 -10.93
N THR A 654 2.75 47.34 -11.60
CA THR A 654 1.30 47.34 -11.39
C THR A 654 0.95 46.79 -10.01
N LEU A 655 1.57 45.69 -9.61
CA LEU A 655 1.38 45.06 -8.30
C LEU A 655 1.78 46.00 -7.16
N SER A 656 2.97 46.62 -7.23
CA SER A 656 3.44 47.55 -6.20
C SER A 656 2.50 48.74 -6.00
N ARG A 657 1.90 49.26 -7.08
CA ARG A 657 0.90 50.35 -7.00
C ARG A 657 -0.38 49.92 -6.27
N VAL A 658 -0.80 48.66 -6.43
CA VAL A 658 -1.98 48.11 -5.74
C VAL A 658 -1.66 47.83 -4.28
N LEU A 659 -0.54 47.16 -4.00
CA LEU A 659 -0.11 46.81 -2.64
C LEU A 659 0.07 48.04 -1.74
N ARG A 660 0.52 49.19 -2.27
CA ARG A 660 0.61 50.46 -1.50
C ARG A 660 -0.72 50.94 -0.92
N LYS A 661 -1.86 50.45 -1.41
CA LYS A 661 -3.21 50.81 -0.93
C LYS A 661 -3.78 49.79 0.06
N ILE A 662 -3.04 48.72 0.34
CA ILE A 662 -3.47 47.61 1.21
C ILE A 662 -2.68 47.73 2.53
N ASP A 663 -3.35 47.45 3.65
CA ASP A 663 -2.68 47.38 4.95
C ASP A 663 -1.81 46.11 5.03
N MET A 664 -0.49 46.27 5.01
CA MET A 664 0.47 45.16 5.10
C MET A 664 0.39 44.43 6.44
N ASP A 665 -0.05 45.10 7.52
CA ASP A 665 -0.21 44.51 8.85
C ASP A 665 -1.37 43.49 8.88
N ILE A 666 -2.30 43.56 7.91
CA ILE A 666 -3.39 42.59 7.73
C ILE A 666 -3.05 41.61 6.60
N PHE A 667 -2.48 42.11 5.51
CA PHE A 667 -2.23 41.31 4.31
C PHE A 667 -1.17 40.23 4.52
N LEU A 668 -0.02 40.56 5.13
CA LEU A 668 1.08 39.61 5.28
C LEU A 668 0.75 38.42 6.20
N PRO A 669 0.14 38.59 7.39
CA PRO A 669 -0.24 37.45 8.23
C PRO A 669 -1.24 36.50 7.53
N GLN A 670 -2.24 37.05 6.85
CA GLN A 670 -3.24 36.24 6.14
C GLN A 670 -2.64 35.54 4.92
N LEU A 671 -1.80 36.23 4.14
CA LEU A 671 -1.10 35.62 3.02
C LEU A 671 -0.19 34.47 3.47
N LEU A 672 0.53 34.66 4.60
CA LEU A 672 1.34 33.59 5.19
C LEU A 672 0.48 32.38 5.56
N GLN A 673 -0.66 32.61 6.21
CA GLN A 673 -1.58 31.54 6.59
C GLN A 673 -2.06 30.76 5.37
N ILE A 674 -2.41 31.44 4.28
CA ILE A 674 -2.82 30.82 3.01
C ILE A 674 -1.67 29.98 2.42
N ILE A 675 -0.44 30.52 2.41
CA ILE A 675 0.74 29.81 1.90
C ILE A 675 0.99 28.53 2.70
N LEU A 676 0.98 28.62 4.04
CA LEU A 676 1.34 27.50 4.91
C LEU A 676 0.24 26.43 4.99
N LEU A 677 -1.05 26.83 4.98
CA LEU A 677 -2.17 25.93 5.26
C LEU A 677 -2.96 25.51 4.01
N ASN A 678 -3.09 26.38 3.02
CA ASN A 678 -4.01 26.16 1.89
C ASN A 678 -3.25 25.70 0.65
N VAL A 679 -2.19 26.42 0.26
CA VAL A 679 -1.41 26.10 -0.95
C VAL A 679 -0.81 24.69 -0.87
N LYS A 680 -0.35 24.26 0.32
CA LYS A 680 0.13 22.89 0.57
C LYS A 680 -0.96 21.83 0.33
N LYS A 681 -2.20 22.09 0.75
CA LYS A 681 -3.35 21.17 0.58
C LYS A 681 -3.86 21.13 -0.86
N ASP A 682 -3.81 22.26 -1.55
CA ASP A 682 -4.41 22.41 -2.87
C ASP A 682 -3.49 21.99 -4.02
N GLY A 683 -2.18 21.95 -3.79
CA GLY A 683 -1.18 21.39 -4.71
C GLY A 683 -0.94 22.25 -5.95
N GLU A 684 -0.08 21.77 -6.87
CA GLU A 684 0.40 22.56 -8.01
C GLU A 684 -0.67 22.94 -9.04
N THR A 685 -1.84 22.28 -9.02
CA THR A 685 -2.94 22.51 -9.97
C THR A 685 -3.51 23.92 -9.90
N ILE A 686 -3.39 24.61 -8.75
CA ILE A 686 -3.88 25.98 -8.59
C ILE A 686 -2.92 27.03 -9.18
N SER A 687 -1.70 26.66 -9.58
CA SER A 687 -0.66 27.60 -10.03
C SER A 687 -1.10 28.49 -11.20
N THR A 688 -2.02 28.01 -12.04
CA THR A 688 -2.53 28.72 -13.23
C THR A 688 -3.70 29.66 -12.94
N MET A 689 -4.31 29.56 -11.75
CA MET A 689 -5.44 30.40 -11.32
C MET A 689 -5.00 31.83 -11.05
N SER A 690 -5.92 32.79 -11.19
CA SER A 690 -5.67 34.17 -10.77
C SER A 690 -5.50 34.22 -9.25
N PHE A 691 -4.62 35.11 -8.78
CA PHE A 691 -4.37 35.27 -7.35
C PHE A 691 -5.64 35.76 -6.62
N GLY A 692 -6.39 36.69 -7.24
CA GLY A 692 -7.65 37.19 -6.69
C GLY A 692 -8.72 36.10 -6.58
N GLU A 693 -8.92 35.32 -7.64
CA GLU A 693 -9.87 34.20 -7.66
C GLU A 693 -9.55 33.17 -6.57
N TYR A 694 -8.27 32.86 -6.35
CA TYR A 694 -7.89 31.89 -5.32
C TYR A 694 -8.10 32.44 -3.90
N LEU A 695 -7.84 33.73 -3.66
CA LEU A 695 -8.16 34.36 -2.38
C LEU A 695 -9.67 34.30 -2.11
N ASP A 696 -10.50 34.60 -3.12
CA ASP A 696 -11.96 34.55 -3.02
C ASP A 696 -12.51 33.14 -2.78
N LEU A 697 -11.80 32.08 -3.17
CA LEU A 697 -12.15 30.70 -2.79
C LEU A 697 -11.76 30.37 -1.35
N CYS A 698 -10.73 31.02 -0.80
CA CYS A 698 -10.26 30.77 0.55
C CYS A 698 -11.13 31.43 1.62
N PHE A 699 -11.76 32.59 1.33
CA PHE A 699 -12.56 33.34 2.32
C PHE A 699 -13.88 32.66 2.75
N PRO A 700 -14.75 32.19 1.83
CA PRO A 700 -16.08 31.67 2.18
C PRO A 700 -16.05 30.29 2.85
N GLU A 701 -15.13 29.42 2.44
CA GLU A 701 -15.09 28.03 2.94
C GLU A 701 -14.40 27.89 4.30
N ARG A 702 -13.59 28.87 4.74
CA ARG A 702 -12.61 28.67 5.83
C ARG A 702 -12.51 29.80 6.88
N GLY A 703 -13.48 30.72 6.91
CA GLY A 703 -13.64 31.70 8.00
C GLY A 703 -12.55 32.79 8.06
N LEU A 704 -11.90 33.10 6.93
CA LEU A 704 -10.96 34.20 6.80
C LEU A 704 -11.70 35.50 6.47
N GLU A 705 -11.31 36.61 7.09
CA GLU A 705 -11.87 37.94 6.80
C GLU A 705 -11.35 38.46 5.45
N GLN A 706 -12.20 39.13 4.67
CA GLN A 706 -11.79 39.75 3.41
C GLN A 706 -10.68 40.77 3.65
N ILE A 707 -9.60 40.70 2.86
CA ILE A 707 -8.53 41.70 2.90
C ILE A 707 -8.99 42.93 2.11
N PRO A 708 -9.17 44.09 2.75
CA PRO A 708 -9.58 45.31 2.05
C PRO A 708 -8.57 45.66 0.95
N GLY A 709 -9.06 45.76 -0.28
CA GLY A 709 -8.25 46.15 -1.44
C GLY A 709 -7.53 45.00 -2.17
N ALA A 710 -7.55 43.75 -1.66
CA ALA A 710 -6.95 42.60 -2.34
C ALA A 710 -7.65 42.24 -3.66
N ALA A 711 -8.95 42.51 -3.78
CA ALA A 711 -9.72 42.34 -5.03
C ALA A 711 -9.22 43.22 -6.19
N ASN A 712 -8.38 44.24 -5.91
CA ASN A 712 -7.80 45.09 -6.94
C ASN A 712 -6.48 44.53 -7.52
N ILE A 713 -6.02 43.36 -7.06
CA ILE A 713 -4.85 42.69 -7.63
C ILE A 713 -5.23 42.19 -9.03
N PRO A 714 -4.47 42.54 -10.09
CA PRO A 714 -4.84 42.20 -11.46
C PRO A 714 -4.88 40.68 -11.71
N ASP A 715 -5.82 40.21 -12.55
CA ASP A 715 -5.97 38.79 -12.91
C ASP A 715 -4.76 38.19 -13.65
N CYS A 716 -3.90 39.04 -14.23
CA CYS A 716 -2.63 38.58 -14.80
C CYS A 716 -1.64 38.08 -13.72
N ILE A 717 -1.82 38.49 -12.47
CA ILE A 717 -1.07 37.96 -11.33
C ILE A 717 -1.72 36.64 -10.91
N LYS A 718 -1.04 35.54 -11.22
CA LYS A 718 -1.48 34.18 -10.93
C LYS A 718 -0.81 33.61 -9.68
N MET A 719 -1.33 32.50 -9.17
CA MET A 719 -0.72 31.77 -8.05
C MET A 719 0.72 31.32 -8.34
N MET A 720 1.08 31.08 -9.60
CA MET A 720 2.48 30.81 -9.97
C MET A 720 3.46 31.95 -9.60
N HIS A 721 2.96 33.16 -9.36
CA HIS A 721 3.73 34.35 -8.94
C HIS A 721 3.70 34.59 -7.42
N LEU A 722 3.15 33.66 -6.63
CA LEU A 722 2.92 33.81 -5.19
C LEU A 722 4.16 34.27 -4.41
N LYS A 723 5.33 33.68 -4.66
CA LYS A 723 6.58 34.11 -4.01
C LYS A 723 6.95 35.56 -4.34
N ALA A 724 6.73 35.98 -5.59
CA ALA A 724 7.01 37.35 -6.00
C ALA A 724 6.04 38.35 -5.35
N VAL A 725 4.77 37.98 -5.18
CA VAL A 725 3.77 38.78 -4.45
C VAL A 725 4.16 38.94 -2.98
N TRP A 726 4.56 37.85 -2.32
CA TRP A 726 5.05 37.88 -0.95
C TRP A 726 6.24 38.84 -0.78
N ASN A 727 7.28 38.68 -1.61
CA ASN A 727 8.48 39.51 -1.52
C ASN A 727 8.17 41.00 -1.77
N ALA A 728 7.29 41.31 -2.72
CA ALA A 728 6.86 42.70 -2.97
C ALA A 728 6.11 43.31 -1.78
N ALA A 729 5.27 42.52 -1.10
CA ALA A 729 4.55 42.97 0.09
C ALA A 729 5.49 43.18 1.29
N VAL A 730 6.48 42.29 1.50
CA VAL A 730 7.49 42.45 2.55
C VAL A 730 8.30 43.74 2.34
N HIS A 731 8.77 44.00 1.11
CA HIS A 731 9.52 45.23 0.81
C HIS A 731 8.72 46.50 1.13
N LEU A 732 7.42 46.52 0.79
CA LEU A 732 6.56 47.66 1.06
C LEU A 732 6.28 47.83 2.57
N SER A 733 6.12 46.75 3.31
CA SER A 733 5.97 46.78 4.77
C SER A 733 7.17 47.47 5.43
N ASP A 734 8.39 47.20 4.96
CA ASP A 734 9.61 47.78 5.50
C ASP A 734 9.76 49.27 5.16
N ASP A 735 9.32 49.69 3.97
CA ASP A 735 9.29 51.10 3.57
C ASP A 735 8.34 51.91 4.46
N PHE A 736 7.13 51.41 4.71
CA PHE A 736 6.16 52.07 5.60
C PHE A 736 6.61 52.11 7.07
N HIS A 737 7.30 51.09 7.58
CA HIS A 737 7.84 51.10 8.95
C HIS A 737 8.99 52.10 9.10
N ARG A 738 9.87 52.22 8.10
CA ARG A 738 10.94 53.24 8.09
C ARG A 738 10.37 54.66 8.06
N ASP A 739 9.34 54.90 7.25
CA ASP A 739 8.68 56.22 7.17
C ASP A 739 7.95 56.59 8.47
N ARG A 740 7.28 55.64 9.15
CA ARG A 740 6.65 55.90 10.46
C ARG A 740 7.67 56.16 11.57
N GLN A 741 8.82 55.47 11.58
CA GLN A 741 9.89 55.73 12.55
C GLN A 741 10.57 57.09 12.32
N ALA A 742 10.72 57.51 11.07
CA ALA A 742 11.22 58.84 10.72
C ALA A 742 10.25 59.97 11.13
N GLN A 743 8.94 59.77 10.98
CA GLN A 743 7.92 60.72 11.43
C GLN A 743 7.79 60.79 12.97
N ALA A 744 7.93 59.67 13.68
CA ALA A 744 7.89 59.65 15.15
C ALA A 744 9.14 60.28 15.80
N THR A 745 10.29 60.28 15.12
CA THR A 745 11.52 60.94 15.58
C THR A 745 11.60 62.42 15.19
N GLY A 746 10.91 62.83 14.12
CA GLY A 746 10.82 64.23 13.68
C GLY A 746 9.81 65.11 14.45
N ALA A 747 9.02 64.55 15.37
CA ALA A 747 8.04 65.29 16.17
C ALA A 747 8.61 65.86 17.50
N ASN A 748 9.92 65.73 17.74
CA ASN A 748 10.63 66.29 18.91
C ASN A 748 11.73 67.28 18.50
N PHE A 749 11.40 68.26 17.65
CA PHE A 749 12.19 69.49 17.50
C PHE A 749 11.28 70.71 17.37
#